data_AF-A0A9X3AVK5-F1
#
_entry.id   AF-A0A9X3AVK5-F1
#
_cell.length_a   1.000
_cell.length_b   1.000
_cell.length_c   1.000
_cell.angle_alpha   90.00
_cell.angle_beta   90.00
_cell.angle_gamma   90.00
#
_symmetry.space_group_name_H-M   'P 1'
#
loop_
_entity.id
_entity.type
_entity.pdbx_description
1 polymer ?
#
loop_
_entity_poly.entity_id
_entity_poly.type
_entity_poly.pdbx_seq_one_letter_code
_entity_poly.pdbx_strand_id
1 'polypeptide(L)'
;MTITRNDLKIFKPELLGSSDDAGGQRTKSEVQSGQLNELFRAISDIDHAQSAVDIVKCYPALDTADTSILLDGHVFISQKPADPLVSMLIAESAALGDADRMTDMVEILESSVKAGQLIRNRLIGLLAGQDSFPRSYLQSTYMFNGKEYYENVTLQQGQVIVISVEYQGNENANWPRFEHFCEVQKTVTGGQGGQVSFKPPIPYDTPNYDVMINGENGCTKLRYVSDNDGIKYHGVSALTAENTANTLDVSATETELLPRVRSVAVSTGNSINASGGNDTPTSVIMKNLQTPGVSGQYTYSFEVPDLLNNDYVNQILKLKPIASGTSMSWSVSVTGNTVTATGTPRNWGGSNTGGYVFDPNVTLSYVSADKYSMYDSNDAFPSGNKIAIGTTSMTITFLDTGYGNLVLSEQNGVFYAEGRIFAELDYNTGVVTHYPDAKGEFSVDYVCLIEPGLAEDNAVNFNLLVADPIPETFYLIVNSSDGQTLLSASGDENGVITGANISGSIAGKFVSITFGVDVDLTSLRYDISETVTLSPPPELYGLNPLRIKNGGLVESFTAWNTISIQHTQTQVVANPAIAQTYNVRANARFVDITDATGASLWTLNNAHFSVEKATGVVTINSEFSGFSAPFLLTDSIGETALVTDVQLNKLVLAAALSQTFPVGSVVSSIQNLGDMQARVSAVRDMTSWNNNWDLDGAPATASMNVVDYPIEVVNNTAINEDWVLIFTSSTAYRCVGRRIGQVATGDTVNDFAPINPLTQAPYFIIRNQAFGGGWNVGEAVRFKTYASANPIMMLRTVQSGHSQITTDRAVLSFRGNES
;
A
#
# COMPACT_ATOMS: atom_id res chain seq x y z
N MET A 1 42.78 -8.13 13.72
CA MET A 1 42.51 -8.38 15.16
C MET A 1 41.30 -9.29 15.21
N THR A 2 41.09 -10.11 16.25
CA THR A 2 39.84 -10.89 16.33
C THR A 2 38.67 -9.95 16.61
N ILE A 3 37.65 -9.94 15.75
CA ILE A 3 36.44 -9.12 15.97
C ILE A 3 35.59 -9.76 17.07
N THR A 4 35.25 -8.98 18.10
CA THR A 4 34.48 -9.43 19.25
C THR A 4 33.14 -8.69 19.33
N ARG A 5 32.23 -9.18 20.21
CA ARG A 5 30.95 -8.50 20.49
C ARG A 5 31.16 -7.05 20.95
N ASN A 6 32.25 -6.75 21.65
CA ASN A 6 32.53 -5.40 22.15
C ASN A 6 32.89 -4.42 21.03
N ASP A 7 33.32 -4.91 19.87
CA ASP A 7 33.72 -4.07 18.73
C ASP A 7 32.53 -3.69 17.84
N LEU A 8 31.37 -4.34 18.01
CA LEU A 8 30.15 -4.02 17.29
C LEU A 8 29.33 -3.00 18.09
N LYS A 9 29.33 -1.75 17.64
CA LYS A 9 28.70 -0.62 18.34
C LYS A 9 27.60 0.01 17.51
N ILE A 10 26.63 0.63 18.19
CA ILE A 10 25.65 1.52 17.55
C ILE A 10 25.89 2.90 18.13
N PHE A 11 26.29 3.86 17.29
CA PHE A 11 26.55 5.23 17.70
C PHE A 11 25.35 6.15 17.49
N LYS A 12 25.22 7.15 18.36
CA LYS A 12 24.21 8.20 18.31
C LYS A 12 24.57 9.27 17.26
N PRO A 13 23.57 9.91 16.64
CA PRO A 13 23.78 11.08 15.81
C PRO A 13 24.13 12.31 16.68
N GLU A 14 24.43 13.44 16.05
CA GLU A 14 24.71 14.71 16.75
C GLU A 14 23.56 15.14 17.66
N LEU A 15 22.31 14.93 17.23
CA LEU A 15 21.14 15.27 18.01
C LEU A 15 20.07 14.17 17.88
N LEU A 16 19.61 13.66 19.02
CA LEU A 16 18.42 12.84 19.12
C LEU A 16 17.20 13.72 19.46
N GLY A 17 16.03 13.33 18.99
CA GLY A 17 14.78 14.03 19.28
C GLY A 17 13.88 14.18 18.06
N SER A 18 12.85 15.02 18.21
CA SER A 18 11.82 15.27 17.19
C SER A 18 11.92 16.68 16.57
N SER A 19 12.96 17.45 16.87
CA SER A 19 13.18 18.76 16.24
C SER A 19 13.67 18.61 14.80
N ASP A 20 13.46 19.63 13.98
CA ASP A 20 13.96 19.69 12.60
C ASP A 20 15.49 19.45 12.51
N ASP A 21 16.25 19.86 13.53
CA ASP A 21 17.71 19.68 13.62
C ASP A 21 18.16 18.27 14.09
N ALA A 22 17.23 17.37 14.44
CA ALA A 22 17.56 16.03 14.89
C ALA A 22 18.21 15.21 13.75
N GLY A 23 19.06 14.25 14.08
CA GLY A 23 19.92 13.54 13.13
C GLY A 23 21.29 14.22 13.02
N GLY A 24 21.80 14.35 11.79
CA GLY A 24 23.16 14.81 11.53
C GLY A 24 24.20 13.71 11.73
N GLN A 25 25.46 14.12 11.87
CA GLN A 25 26.62 13.24 11.74
C GLN A 25 26.72 12.19 12.86
N ARG A 26 27.48 11.13 12.60
CA ARG A 26 27.86 10.15 13.62
C ARG A 26 28.71 10.80 14.72
N THR A 27 28.33 10.59 15.97
CA THR A 27 29.17 10.94 17.13
C THR A 27 29.93 9.73 17.66
N LYS A 28 30.78 9.94 18.67
CA LYS A 28 31.42 8.83 19.40
C LYS A 28 30.58 8.30 20.58
N SER A 29 29.38 8.84 20.78
CA SER A 29 28.49 8.44 21.86
C SER A 29 27.79 7.15 21.48
N GLU A 30 28.14 6.05 22.15
CA GLU A 30 27.52 4.74 21.96
C GLU A 30 26.12 4.69 22.61
N VAL A 31 25.17 4.06 21.92
CA VAL A 31 23.87 3.64 22.48
C VAL A 31 24.11 2.55 23.52
N GLN A 32 23.81 2.83 24.78
CA GLN A 32 24.05 1.88 25.86
C GLN A 32 22.96 0.80 25.89
N SER A 33 23.34 -0.46 25.72
CA SER A 33 22.40 -1.59 25.79
C SER A 33 21.72 -1.66 27.16
N GLY A 34 20.39 -1.84 27.16
CA GLY A 34 19.58 -1.99 28.38
C GLY A 34 19.21 -0.69 29.09
N GLN A 35 19.78 0.44 28.71
CA GLN A 35 19.41 1.75 29.25
C GLN A 35 18.10 2.24 28.61
N LEU A 36 17.22 2.81 29.44
CA LEU A 36 15.90 3.28 29.01
C LEU A 36 16.02 4.55 28.18
N ASN A 37 15.24 4.60 27.09
CA ASN A 37 15.09 5.78 26.24
C ASN A 37 16.40 6.31 25.63
N GLU A 38 17.36 5.41 25.37
CA GLU A 38 18.67 5.79 24.81
C GLU A 38 18.63 6.24 23.35
N LEU A 39 17.68 5.69 22.59
CA LEU A 39 17.53 5.95 21.15
C LEU A 39 16.21 6.64 20.84
N PHE A 40 15.11 6.09 21.33
CA PHE A 40 13.79 6.71 21.29
C PHE A 40 13.44 7.36 22.62
N ARG A 41 12.69 8.46 22.59
CA ARG A 41 12.10 9.05 23.81
C ARG A 41 11.07 8.10 24.44
N ALA A 42 10.72 8.36 25.70
CA ALA A 42 9.57 7.69 26.31
C ALA A 42 8.29 8.01 25.51
N ILE A 43 7.40 7.03 25.38
CA ILE A 43 6.05 7.25 24.85
C ILE A 43 5.25 7.95 25.96
N SER A 44 4.68 9.11 25.65
CA SER A 44 3.86 9.85 26.61
C SER A 44 2.40 9.38 26.60
N ASP A 45 1.65 9.70 27.65
CA ASP A 45 0.21 9.43 27.72
C ASP A 45 -0.55 10.10 26.55
N ILE A 46 -0.05 11.24 26.07
CA ILE A 46 -0.63 11.95 24.92
C ILE A 46 -0.33 11.21 23.62
N ASP A 47 0.88 10.65 23.46
CA ASP A 47 1.24 9.86 22.27
C ASP A 47 0.34 8.61 22.15
N HIS A 48 -0.01 7.96 23.26
CA HIS A 48 -1.00 6.87 23.26
C HIS A 48 -2.42 7.35 22.94
N ALA A 49 -2.81 8.56 23.36
CA ALA A 49 -4.16 9.08 23.15
C ALA A 49 -4.39 9.63 21.73
N GLN A 50 -3.38 10.25 21.11
CA GLN A 50 -3.51 10.94 19.82
C GLN A 50 -2.83 10.20 18.66
N SER A 51 -2.00 9.19 18.97
CA SER A 51 -1.02 8.58 18.09
C SER A 51 0.24 9.43 17.90
N ALA A 52 1.37 8.77 17.62
CA ALA A 52 2.64 9.44 17.33
C ALA A 52 3.50 8.63 16.36
N VAL A 53 4.38 9.32 15.64
CA VAL A 53 5.47 8.71 14.87
C VAL A 53 6.78 9.32 15.35
N ASP A 54 7.74 8.49 15.71
CA ASP A 54 9.10 8.91 16.05
C ASP A 54 10.06 8.38 14.98
N ILE A 55 10.93 9.27 14.50
CA ILE A 55 11.98 8.96 13.52
C ILE A 55 13.33 9.16 14.20
N VAL A 56 14.23 8.18 14.09
CA VAL A 56 15.55 8.27 14.70
C VAL A 56 16.61 7.75 13.74
N LYS A 57 17.70 8.51 13.59
CA LYS A 57 18.91 8.06 12.89
C LYS A 57 19.92 7.48 13.87
N CYS A 58 20.59 6.38 13.51
CA CYS A 58 21.74 5.87 14.27
C CYS A 58 22.75 5.16 13.36
N TYR A 59 23.90 4.78 13.93
CA TYR A 59 25.06 4.32 13.18
C TYR A 59 25.64 3.01 13.72
N PRO A 60 25.16 1.85 13.24
CA PRO A 60 25.88 0.59 13.39
C PRO A 60 27.30 0.73 12.83
N ALA A 61 28.28 0.31 13.61
CA ALA A 61 29.69 0.54 13.32
C ALA A 61 30.59 -0.57 13.88
N LEU A 62 31.65 -0.88 13.14
CA LEU A 62 32.77 -1.69 13.63
C LEU A 62 33.81 -0.76 14.27
N ASP A 63 34.13 -0.97 15.55
CA ASP A 63 34.99 -0.12 16.38
C ASP A 63 36.30 -0.82 16.77
N THR A 64 37.07 -1.29 15.78
CA THR A 64 38.39 -1.91 16.03
C THR A 64 39.55 -0.92 15.86
N ALA A 65 40.66 -1.15 16.56
CA ALA A 65 41.88 -0.33 16.45
C ALA A 65 42.77 -0.72 15.25
N ASP A 66 42.18 -1.27 14.19
CA ASP A 66 42.86 -1.69 12.97
C ASP A 66 41.92 -1.55 11.75
N THR A 67 42.27 -2.20 10.65
CA THR A 67 41.49 -2.24 9.39
C THR A 67 40.78 -3.57 9.18
N SER A 68 40.45 -4.31 10.26
CA SER A 68 39.67 -5.54 10.13
C SER A 68 38.36 -5.28 9.38
N ILE A 69 37.92 -6.24 8.57
CA ILE A 69 36.71 -6.13 7.77
C ILE A 69 35.60 -6.90 8.47
N LEU A 70 34.46 -6.26 8.70
CA LEU A 70 33.23 -6.97 9.04
C LEU A 70 32.48 -7.26 7.74
N LEU A 71 32.42 -8.53 7.36
CA LEU A 71 31.70 -8.99 6.18
C LEU A 71 30.21 -8.99 6.43
N ASP A 72 29.43 -8.55 5.43
CA ASP A 72 27.96 -8.53 5.46
C ASP A 72 27.43 -7.95 6.78
N GLY A 73 27.90 -6.77 7.17
CA GLY A 73 27.34 -6.05 8.31
C GLY A 73 25.84 -5.84 8.08
N HIS A 74 24.99 -6.18 9.04
CA HIS A 74 23.55 -6.13 8.86
C HIS A 74 22.81 -5.87 10.17
N VAL A 75 21.64 -5.24 10.05
CA VAL A 75 20.77 -4.91 11.18
C VAL A 75 19.35 -5.42 10.99
N PHE A 76 18.70 -5.72 12.12
CA PHE A 76 17.30 -6.13 12.17
C PHE A 76 16.76 -5.97 13.60
N ILE A 77 15.44 -5.89 13.74
CA ILE A 77 14.78 -5.82 15.04
C ILE A 77 14.65 -7.25 15.59
N SER A 78 15.51 -7.65 16.54
CA SER A 78 15.53 -9.01 17.11
C SER A 78 14.41 -9.27 18.12
N GLN A 79 13.76 -8.22 18.61
CA GLN A 79 12.63 -8.32 19.52
C GLN A 79 11.64 -7.21 19.22
N LYS A 80 10.38 -7.59 18.94
CA LYS A 80 9.28 -6.65 18.75
C LYS A 80 8.82 -6.03 20.08
N PRO A 81 8.21 -4.83 20.04
CA PRO A 81 7.47 -4.28 21.18
C PRO A 81 6.44 -5.26 21.74
N ALA A 82 6.26 -5.22 23.05
CA ALA A 82 5.24 -5.96 23.76
C ALA A 82 3.86 -5.32 23.60
N ASP A 83 3.80 -3.99 23.46
CA ASP A 83 2.56 -3.28 23.17
C ASP A 83 2.05 -3.63 21.76
N PRO A 84 0.81 -4.12 21.59
CA PRO A 84 0.23 -4.30 20.26
C PRO A 84 -0.02 -2.98 19.51
N LEU A 85 -0.09 -1.83 20.20
CA LEU A 85 -0.28 -0.51 19.60
C LEU A 85 1.03 0.14 19.14
N VAL A 86 2.19 -0.46 19.43
CA VAL A 86 3.50 0.08 19.05
C VAL A 86 4.12 -0.81 17.98
N SER A 87 4.38 -0.23 16.81
CA SER A 87 5.13 -0.86 15.74
C SER A 87 6.51 -0.23 15.60
N MET A 88 7.47 -1.01 15.09
CA MET A 88 8.79 -0.50 14.74
C MET A 88 9.22 -1.01 13.37
N LEU A 89 9.86 -0.12 12.62
CA LEU A 89 10.35 -0.37 11.27
C LEU A 89 11.75 0.24 11.11
N ILE A 90 12.50 -0.29 10.16
CA ILE A 90 13.70 0.36 9.63
C ILE A 90 13.39 0.77 8.19
N ALA A 91 13.59 2.03 7.85
CA ALA A 91 13.50 2.51 6.48
C ALA A 91 14.89 2.54 5.84
N GLU A 92 15.09 1.72 4.82
CA GLU A 92 16.28 1.69 3.99
C GLU A 92 16.06 2.57 2.75
N SER A 93 16.93 3.56 2.57
CA SER A 93 16.96 4.41 1.38
C SER A 93 18.40 4.74 1.02
N ALA A 94 18.74 4.66 -0.27
CA ALA A 94 20.04 5.06 -0.78
C ALA A 94 20.29 6.57 -0.68
N ALA A 95 19.23 7.37 -0.44
CA ALA A 95 19.34 8.81 -0.23
C ALA A 95 19.80 9.17 1.19
N LEU A 96 19.67 8.25 2.16
CA LEU A 96 20.02 8.53 3.56
C LEU A 96 21.54 8.69 3.71
N GLY A 97 21.96 9.89 4.07
CA GLY A 97 23.34 10.28 4.31
C GLY A 97 23.64 10.65 5.76
N ASP A 98 24.93 10.85 6.03
CA ASP A 98 25.38 11.24 7.37
C ASP A 98 24.94 12.64 7.77
N ALA A 99 24.84 13.57 6.82
CA ALA A 99 24.47 14.95 7.11
C ALA A 99 22.96 15.14 7.37
N ASP A 100 22.14 14.18 6.93
CA ASP A 100 20.69 14.30 6.89
C ASP A 100 20.09 14.58 8.26
N ARG A 101 19.15 15.52 8.28
CA ARG A 101 18.39 15.94 9.45
C ARG A 101 16.97 15.41 9.37
N MET A 102 16.16 15.70 10.39
CA MET A 102 14.76 15.25 10.46
C MET A 102 13.98 15.65 9.20
N THR A 103 14.16 16.87 8.71
CA THR A 103 13.51 17.36 7.50
C THR A 103 13.86 16.52 6.27
N ASP A 104 15.12 16.10 6.14
CA ASP A 104 15.59 15.27 5.02
C ASP A 104 15.04 13.85 5.15
N MET A 105 15.02 13.29 6.37
CA MET A 105 14.47 11.97 6.64
C MET A 105 12.95 11.92 6.38
N VAL A 106 12.20 12.94 6.79
CA VAL A 106 10.78 13.10 6.48
C VAL A 106 10.57 13.17 4.97
N GLU A 107 11.35 13.99 4.27
CA GLU A 107 11.26 14.10 2.81
C GLU A 107 11.59 12.76 2.12
N ILE A 108 12.57 12.00 2.62
CA ILE A 108 12.85 10.65 2.14
C ILE A 108 11.59 9.78 2.27
N LEU A 109 10.94 9.73 3.43
CA LEU A 109 9.73 8.93 3.65
C LEU A 109 8.56 9.36 2.75
N GLU A 110 8.37 10.67 2.58
CA GLU A 110 7.34 11.26 1.72
C GLU A 110 7.69 11.23 0.23
N SER A 111 8.85 10.69 -0.15
CA SER A 111 9.25 10.58 -1.57
C SER A 111 8.71 9.32 -2.27
N SER A 112 7.95 8.48 -1.55
CA SER A 112 7.39 7.23 -2.08
C SER A 112 6.27 7.45 -3.10
N VAL A 113 5.58 8.59 -3.03
CA VAL A 113 4.58 9.02 -4.03
C VAL A 113 5.01 10.38 -4.59
N LYS A 114 5.08 10.49 -5.92
CA LYS A 114 5.52 11.70 -6.63
C LYS A 114 4.50 12.14 -7.68
N ALA A 115 4.64 13.36 -8.17
CA ALA A 115 3.87 13.84 -9.32
C ALA A 115 4.17 12.98 -10.56
N GLY A 116 3.13 12.34 -11.09
CA GLY A 116 3.22 11.42 -12.21
C GLY A 116 2.76 12.04 -13.53
N GLN A 117 2.05 11.22 -14.32
CA GLN A 117 1.59 11.58 -15.66
C GLN A 117 0.69 12.83 -15.64
N LEU A 118 0.94 13.73 -16.58
CA LEU A 118 0.12 14.91 -16.80
C LEU A 118 -1.29 14.51 -17.25
N ILE A 119 -2.29 15.00 -16.53
CA ILE A 119 -3.70 14.97 -16.94
C ILE A 119 -4.01 16.20 -17.78
N ARG A 120 -3.58 17.39 -17.34
CA ARG A 120 -3.86 18.66 -18.03
C ARG A 120 -2.81 19.73 -17.73
N ASN A 121 -2.40 20.49 -18.75
CA ASN A 121 -1.45 21.62 -18.65
C ASN A 121 -2.09 23.02 -18.67
N ARG A 122 -3.37 23.17 -18.28
CA ARG A 122 -4.13 24.44 -18.30
C ARG A 122 -5.30 24.37 -17.32
N LEU A 123 -5.00 24.12 -16.05
CA LEU A 123 -6.02 24.15 -14.99
C LEU A 123 -6.43 25.60 -14.70
N ILE A 124 -7.61 25.77 -14.10
CA ILE A 124 -8.05 27.07 -13.59
C ILE A 124 -7.13 27.56 -12.48
N GLY A 125 -7.01 28.88 -12.34
CA GLY A 125 -6.39 29.49 -11.16
C GLY A 125 -7.24 29.24 -9.92
N LEU A 126 -6.60 28.76 -8.87
CA LEU A 126 -7.18 28.46 -7.57
C LEU A 126 -6.58 29.43 -6.54
N LEU A 127 -7.42 29.93 -5.64
CA LEU A 127 -6.98 30.74 -4.51
C LEU A 127 -6.54 29.86 -3.34
N ALA A 128 -5.65 30.36 -2.50
CA ALA A 128 -5.30 29.72 -1.24
C ALA A 128 -6.57 29.46 -0.40
N GLY A 129 -6.71 28.24 0.12
CA GLY A 129 -7.90 27.78 0.85
C GLY A 129 -9.00 27.18 -0.04
N GLN A 130 -8.88 27.22 -1.37
CA GLN A 130 -9.84 26.60 -2.28
C GLN A 130 -9.63 25.08 -2.38
N ASP A 131 -10.72 24.32 -2.32
CA ASP A 131 -10.74 22.85 -2.28
C ASP A 131 -11.53 22.20 -3.44
N SER A 132 -11.85 23.01 -4.46
CA SER A 132 -12.67 22.55 -5.57
C SER A 132 -12.41 23.29 -6.88
N PHE A 133 -12.60 22.60 -8.01
CA PHE A 133 -12.58 23.20 -9.34
C PHE A 133 -13.67 22.61 -10.25
N PRO A 134 -14.09 23.30 -11.32
CA PRO A 134 -15.17 22.80 -12.19
C PRO A 134 -14.80 21.49 -12.90
N ARG A 135 -15.70 20.49 -12.91
CA ARG A 135 -15.40 19.19 -13.55
C ARG A 135 -15.21 19.25 -15.07
N SER A 136 -15.59 20.36 -15.71
CA SER A 136 -15.31 20.61 -17.13
C SER A 136 -13.82 20.60 -17.45
N TYR A 137 -12.95 20.86 -16.47
CA TYR A 137 -11.49 20.77 -16.64
C TYR A 137 -10.98 19.32 -16.75
N LEU A 138 -11.81 18.31 -16.46
CA LEU A 138 -11.53 16.89 -16.72
C LEU A 138 -11.92 16.46 -18.15
N GLN A 139 -12.33 17.41 -19.00
CA GLN A 139 -12.59 17.14 -20.42
C GLN A 139 -11.41 17.65 -21.25
N SER A 140 -10.79 16.76 -22.01
CA SER A 140 -9.82 17.11 -23.04
C SER A 140 -10.53 17.15 -24.40
N THR A 141 -10.14 18.09 -25.24
CA THR A 141 -10.63 18.21 -26.62
C THR A 141 -9.47 18.12 -27.58
N TYR A 142 -9.54 17.18 -28.50
CA TYR A 142 -8.58 17.07 -29.60
C TYR A 142 -9.31 17.01 -30.94
N MET A 143 -8.66 17.55 -31.97
CA MET A 143 -9.18 17.52 -33.33
C MET A 143 -8.49 16.38 -34.09
N PHE A 144 -9.30 15.49 -34.64
CA PHE A 144 -8.83 14.45 -35.57
C PHE A 144 -9.72 14.47 -36.81
N ASN A 145 -9.13 14.59 -38.00
CA ASN A 145 -9.84 14.70 -39.28
C ASN A 145 -10.96 15.75 -39.32
N GLY A 146 -10.75 16.92 -38.71
CA GLY A 146 -11.73 18.02 -38.71
C GLY A 146 -12.98 17.76 -37.84
N LYS A 147 -12.97 16.68 -37.05
CA LYS A 147 -13.99 16.37 -36.04
C LYS A 147 -13.41 16.55 -34.64
N GLU A 148 -14.17 17.20 -33.77
CA GLU A 148 -13.83 17.41 -32.36
C GLU A 148 -14.17 16.14 -31.57
N TYR A 149 -13.20 15.60 -30.84
CA TYR A 149 -13.36 14.45 -29.95
C TYR A 149 -13.17 14.90 -28.50
N TYR A 150 -14.04 14.40 -27.63
CA TYR A 150 -13.99 14.63 -26.18
C TYR A 150 -13.47 13.37 -25.50
N GLU A 151 -12.44 13.54 -24.69
CA GLU A 151 -11.96 12.50 -23.78
C GLU A 151 -12.23 12.96 -22.35
N ASN A 152 -13.01 12.16 -21.62
CA ASN A 152 -13.36 12.46 -20.23
C ASN A 152 -12.44 11.67 -19.30
N VAL A 153 -11.82 12.38 -18.36
CA VAL A 153 -11.11 11.78 -17.25
C VAL A 153 -12.11 11.52 -16.13
N THR A 154 -12.08 10.30 -15.59
CA THR A 154 -12.78 9.95 -14.35
C THR A 154 -11.78 9.92 -13.21
N LEU A 155 -12.05 10.72 -12.18
CA LEU A 155 -11.35 10.64 -10.91
C LEU A 155 -12.24 9.90 -9.91
N GLN A 156 -11.68 8.93 -9.18
CA GLN A 156 -12.41 8.14 -8.20
C GLN A 156 -12.35 8.79 -6.81
N GLN A 157 -13.36 8.57 -5.98
CA GLN A 157 -13.30 8.91 -4.56
C GLN A 157 -12.10 8.21 -3.90
N GLY A 158 -11.35 8.93 -3.07
CA GLY A 158 -10.12 8.44 -2.43
C GLY A 158 -8.89 8.49 -3.33
N GLN A 159 -9.03 8.84 -4.62
CA GLN A 159 -7.88 8.93 -5.52
C GLN A 159 -7.02 10.13 -5.18
N VAL A 160 -5.72 9.91 -5.00
CA VAL A 160 -4.74 10.99 -4.85
C VAL A 160 -4.34 11.53 -6.22
N ILE A 161 -4.37 12.85 -6.36
CA ILE A 161 -3.95 13.62 -7.54
C ILE A 161 -2.97 14.71 -7.11
N VAL A 162 -2.24 15.27 -8.08
CA VAL A 162 -1.33 16.40 -7.82
C VAL A 162 -1.76 17.61 -8.62
N ILE A 163 -1.93 18.74 -7.92
CA ILE A 163 -2.05 20.07 -8.52
C ILE A 163 -0.69 20.75 -8.33
N SER A 164 -0.07 21.15 -9.43
CA SER A 164 1.30 21.68 -9.43
C SER A 164 1.40 23.00 -10.17
N VAL A 165 2.32 23.85 -9.72
CA VAL A 165 2.70 25.09 -10.42
C VAL A 165 4.09 24.89 -11.01
N GLU A 166 4.17 24.85 -12.34
CA GLU A 166 5.39 24.54 -13.07
C GLU A 166 5.64 25.54 -14.20
N TYR A 167 6.86 26.08 -14.25
CA TYR A 167 7.35 26.93 -15.34
C TYR A 167 8.89 27.01 -15.31
N GLN A 168 9.54 27.29 -16.44
CA GLN A 168 11.00 27.46 -16.49
C GLN A 168 11.45 28.87 -16.04
N GLY A 169 12.76 29.05 -15.78
CA GLY A 169 13.35 30.37 -15.48
C GLY A 169 13.35 30.77 -13.99
N ASN A 170 13.33 32.06 -13.69
CA ASN A 170 13.35 32.56 -12.31
C ASN A 170 12.01 32.33 -11.62
N GLU A 171 12.05 32.04 -10.32
CA GLU A 171 10.83 31.87 -9.53
C GLU A 171 10.02 33.17 -9.43
N ASN A 172 8.71 33.06 -9.55
CA ASN A 172 7.77 34.17 -9.43
C ASN A 172 7.26 34.29 -7.99
N ALA A 173 7.33 35.49 -7.42
CA ALA A 173 6.94 35.73 -6.03
C ALA A 173 5.45 35.51 -5.74
N ASN A 174 4.56 35.70 -6.72
CA ASN A 174 3.12 35.51 -6.55
C ASN A 174 2.68 34.06 -6.78
N TRP A 175 3.46 33.31 -7.56
CA TRP A 175 3.15 31.94 -7.97
C TRP A 175 4.41 31.08 -7.83
N PRO A 176 4.87 30.79 -6.61
CA PRO A 176 6.03 29.92 -6.39
C PRO A 176 5.78 28.53 -6.97
N ARG A 177 6.85 27.79 -7.28
CA ARG A 177 6.70 26.42 -7.78
C ARG A 177 6.41 25.48 -6.62
N PHE A 178 5.40 24.62 -6.78
CA PHE A 178 5.11 23.59 -5.79
C PHE A 178 4.31 22.44 -6.40
N GLU A 179 4.28 21.34 -5.66
CA GLU A 179 3.42 20.17 -5.91
C GLU A 179 2.48 20.01 -4.71
N HIS A 180 1.18 19.98 -4.96
CA HIS A 180 0.15 19.79 -3.92
C HIS A 180 -0.59 18.49 -4.15
N PHE A 181 -0.38 17.54 -3.24
CA PHE A 181 -1.05 16.25 -3.23
C PHE A 181 -2.41 16.41 -2.55
N CYS A 182 -3.47 15.99 -3.23
CA CYS A 182 -4.83 16.04 -2.69
C CYS A 182 -5.65 14.82 -3.08
N GLU A 183 -6.56 14.43 -2.18
CA GLU A 183 -7.46 13.30 -2.31
C GLU A 183 -8.84 13.75 -2.81
N VAL A 184 -9.33 13.10 -3.86
CA VAL A 184 -10.64 13.35 -4.45
C VAL A 184 -11.75 12.86 -3.53
N GLN A 185 -12.68 13.74 -3.19
CA GLN A 185 -13.70 13.45 -2.16
C GLN A 185 -14.90 12.67 -2.69
N LYS A 186 -15.16 12.69 -4.00
CA LYS A 186 -16.26 11.99 -4.66
C LYS A 186 -15.87 11.61 -6.08
N THR A 187 -16.30 10.43 -6.53
CA THR A 187 -16.08 9.97 -7.91
C THR A 187 -16.75 10.95 -8.88
N VAL A 188 -15.97 11.45 -9.85
CA VAL A 188 -16.39 12.47 -10.80
C VAL A 188 -15.80 12.20 -12.18
N THR A 189 -16.66 12.11 -13.19
CA THR A 189 -16.29 12.03 -14.60
C THR A 189 -16.45 13.39 -15.26
N GLY A 190 -15.50 13.74 -16.14
CA GLY A 190 -15.54 14.94 -16.96
C GLY A 190 -16.88 15.15 -17.66
N GLY A 191 -17.38 16.39 -17.62
CA GLY A 191 -18.69 16.76 -18.14
C GLY A 191 -19.01 18.24 -17.93
N GLN A 192 -20.20 18.65 -18.36
CA GLN A 192 -20.72 20.00 -18.09
C GLN A 192 -21.42 20.06 -16.73
N GLY A 193 -21.23 21.17 -15.99
CA GLY A 193 -21.83 21.42 -14.67
C GLY A 193 -21.24 20.55 -13.54
N GLY A 194 -21.14 21.09 -12.32
CA GLY A 194 -20.58 20.38 -11.15
C GLY A 194 -19.08 20.61 -10.92
N GLN A 195 -18.56 20.06 -9.83
CA GLN A 195 -17.22 20.32 -9.33
C GLN A 195 -16.48 19.02 -8.97
N VAL A 196 -15.16 19.06 -9.10
CA VAL A 196 -14.23 18.15 -8.44
C VAL A 196 -13.94 18.75 -7.08
N SER A 197 -14.22 18.03 -6.01
CA SER A 197 -13.86 18.41 -4.64
C SER A 197 -12.70 17.55 -4.17
N PHE A 198 -11.71 18.16 -3.52
CA PHE A 198 -10.49 17.49 -3.06
C PHE A 198 -10.07 18.01 -1.68
N LYS A 199 -9.25 17.26 -0.95
CA LYS A 199 -8.63 17.70 0.31
C LYS A 199 -7.17 17.26 0.39
N PRO A 200 -6.27 18.02 1.02
CA PRO A 200 -6.49 19.34 1.63
C PRO A 200 -6.69 20.47 0.59
N PRO A 201 -7.22 21.65 0.99
CA PRO A 201 -7.31 22.82 0.13
C PRO A 201 -5.93 23.29 -0.34
N ILE A 202 -5.90 24.06 -1.43
CA ILE A 202 -4.67 24.61 -2.00
C ILE A 202 -3.96 25.56 -1.02
N PRO A 203 -2.64 25.43 -0.81
CA PRO A 203 -1.90 26.23 0.17
C PRO A 203 -1.54 27.64 -0.33
N TYR A 204 -1.35 27.81 -1.64
CA TYR A 204 -0.91 29.06 -2.27
C TYR A 204 -1.71 29.34 -3.54
N ASP A 205 -1.92 30.62 -3.86
CA ASP A 205 -2.56 31.01 -5.10
C ASP A 205 -1.86 30.38 -6.32
N THR A 206 -2.64 29.89 -7.27
CA THR A 206 -2.14 29.31 -8.53
C THR A 206 -2.52 30.20 -9.71
N PRO A 207 -1.65 30.33 -10.71
CA PRO A 207 -1.92 31.19 -11.86
C PRO A 207 -3.08 30.63 -12.69
N ASN A 208 -3.93 31.51 -13.21
CA ASN A 208 -4.96 31.08 -14.15
C ASN A 208 -4.35 30.61 -15.48
N TYR A 209 -5.11 29.83 -16.27
CA TYR A 209 -4.61 29.18 -17.48
C TYR A 209 -4.05 30.15 -18.55
N ASP A 210 -4.41 31.42 -18.49
CA ASP A 210 -4.03 32.50 -19.40
C ASP A 210 -2.87 33.37 -18.87
N VAL A 211 -2.49 33.23 -17.60
CA VAL A 211 -1.38 33.98 -17.00
C VAL A 211 -0.06 33.48 -17.59
N MET A 212 0.79 34.43 -18.00
CA MET A 212 2.10 34.16 -18.59
C MET A 212 3.22 34.41 -17.57
N ILE A 213 4.05 33.40 -17.32
CA ILE A 213 5.20 33.45 -16.41
C ILE A 213 6.43 33.02 -17.20
N ASN A 214 7.46 33.87 -17.27
CA ASN A 214 8.70 33.60 -18.02
C ASN A 214 8.48 33.14 -19.48
N GLY A 215 7.41 33.62 -20.12
CA GLY A 215 7.06 33.26 -21.50
C GLY A 215 6.22 31.99 -21.64
N GLU A 216 5.89 31.31 -20.55
CA GLU A 216 5.06 30.10 -20.52
C GLU A 216 3.66 30.42 -19.98
N ASN A 217 2.62 29.75 -20.51
CA ASN A 217 1.25 29.82 -19.98
C ASN A 217 0.78 28.41 -19.58
N GLY A 218 -0.35 28.32 -18.88
CA GLY A 218 -0.83 27.02 -18.38
C GLY A 218 0.06 26.43 -17.28
N CYS A 219 0.63 27.30 -16.44
CA CYS A 219 1.58 26.90 -15.40
C CYS A 219 0.93 26.04 -14.31
N THR A 220 -0.38 26.13 -14.12
CA THR A 220 -1.14 25.26 -13.19
C THR A 220 -1.52 23.96 -13.89
N LYS A 221 -0.96 22.86 -13.41
CA LYS A 221 -1.10 21.52 -14.00
C LYS A 221 -1.79 20.56 -13.05
N LEU A 222 -2.61 19.69 -13.64
CA LEU A 222 -3.24 18.57 -12.96
C LEU A 222 -2.55 17.28 -13.39
N ARG A 223 -2.16 16.43 -12.43
CA ARG A 223 -1.41 15.20 -12.66
C ARG A 223 -1.96 14.04 -11.85
N TYR A 224 -1.72 12.83 -12.36
CA TYR A 224 -1.78 11.62 -11.54
C TYR A 224 -0.59 11.58 -10.59
N VAL A 225 -0.66 10.71 -9.61
CA VAL A 225 0.50 10.30 -8.82
C VAL A 225 1.24 9.17 -9.52
N SER A 226 2.52 9.03 -9.20
CA SER A 226 3.34 7.86 -9.54
C SER A 226 4.05 7.36 -8.31
N ASP A 227 4.08 6.04 -8.17
CA ASP A 227 4.73 5.35 -7.09
C ASP A 227 6.23 5.16 -7.37
N ASN A 228 7.05 5.37 -6.34
CA ASN A 228 8.50 5.20 -6.38
C ASN A 228 8.93 4.13 -5.37
N ASP A 229 9.63 3.09 -5.81
CA ASP A 229 10.15 2.00 -4.94
C ASP A 229 11.52 2.35 -4.31
N GLY A 230 11.77 3.64 -4.09
CA GLY A 230 13.06 4.13 -3.59
C GLY A 230 13.34 3.82 -2.11
N ILE A 231 12.37 3.27 -1.39
CA ILE A 231 12.46 2.97 0.04
C ILE A 231 12.04 1.52 0.26
N LYS A 232 12.84 0.79 1.01
CA LYS A 232 12.48 -0.53 1.52
C LYS A 232 12.22 -0.43 3.02
N TYR A 233 11.21 -1.14 3.50
CA TYR A 233 10.90 -1.22 4.91
C TYR A 233 11.29 -2.59 5.46
N HIS A 234 11.91 -2.59 6.63
CA HIS A 234 12.28 -3.81 7.34
C HIS A 234 11.54 -3.84 8.67
N GLY A 235 10.55 -4.74 8.77
CA GLY A 235 9.77 -4.92 9.97
C GLY A 235 10.10 -6.20 10.73
N VAL A 236 9.26 -6.46 11.74
CA VAL A 236 9.35 -7.61 12.61
C VAL A 236 7.96 -8.22 12.80
N SER A 237 7.90 -9.55 12.79
CA SER A 237 6.69 -10.35 12.94
C SER A 237 6.98 -11.54 13.86
N ALA A 238 5.98 -12.37 14.11
CA ALA A 238 6.13 -13.59 14.89
C ALA A 238 5.54 -14.79 14.16
N LEU A 239 6.15 -15.97 14.33
CA LEU A 239 5.56 -17.22 13.85
C LEU A 239 4.22 -17.49 14.56
N THR A 240 3.21 -17.86 13.80
CA THR A 240 1.88 -18.25 14.32
C THR A 240 1.78 -19.75 14.60
N ALA A 241 2.72 -20.54 14.10
CA ALA A 241 2.86 -21.97 14.35
C ALA A 241 4.33 -22.38 14.46
N GLU A 242 4.60 -23.51 15.12
CA GLU A 242 5.93 -24.12 15.08
C GLU A 242 6.32 -24.48 13.64
N ASN A 243 7.58 -24.24 13.26
CA ASN A 243 8.00 -24.42 11.88
C ASN A 243 9.46 -24.88 11.72
N THR A 244 9.69 -25.71 10.70
CA THR A 244 10.99 -26.19 10.18
C THR A 244 11.03 -26.18 8.65
N ALA A 245 9.91 -25.89 7.99
CA ALA A 245 9.76 -25.95 6.56
C ALA A 245 10.25 -24.67 5.89
N ASN A 246 10.14 -24.62 4.56
CA ASN A 246 10.45 -23.44 3.76
C ASN A 246 9.25 -22.48 3.63
N THR A 247 8.14 -22.73 4.30
CA THR A 247 6.96 -21.85 4.27
C THR A 247 6.60 -21.48 5.69
N LEU A 248 6.68 -20.19 6.02
CA LEU A 248 6.45 -19.67 7.36
C LEU A 248 5.11 -18.97 7.44
N ASP A 249 4.25 -19.40 8.35
CA ASP A 249 3.07 -18.64 8.73
C ASP A 249 3.48 -17.60 9.79
N VAL A 250 3.26 -16.33 9.48
CA VAL A 250 3.66 -15.18 10.31
C VAL A 250 2.43 -14.34 10.66
N SER A 251 2.48 -13.63 11.78
CA SER A 251 1.35 -12.83 12.26
C SER A 251 0.97 -11.68 11.34
N ALA A 252 1.96 -11.15 10.60
CA ALA A 252 1.80 -10.06 9.64
C ALA A 252 2.99 -10.04 8.66
N THR A 253 2.72 -9.67 7.41
CA THR A 253 3.74 -9.36 6.39
C THR A 253 3.84 -7.87 6.05
N GLU A 254 2.88 -7.09 6.52
CA GLU A 254 2.78 -5.64 6.38
C GLU A 254 2.70 -4.99 7.76
N THR A 255 3.17 -3.76 7.89
CA THR A 255 3.14 -2.99 9.14
C THR A 255 2.64 -1.58 8.85
N GLU A 256 1.91 -1.02 9.82
CA GLU A 256 1.49 0.37 9.76
C GLU A 256 2.67 1.29 10.10
N LEU A 257 3.11 2.06 9.09
CA LEU A 257 4.03 3.18 9.22
C LEU A 257 3.33 4.40 9.82
N LEU A 258 2.09 4.65 9.40
CA LEU A 258 1.29 5.77 9.89
C LEU A 258 0.19 5.28 10.83
N PRO A 259 -0.11 6.03 11.89
CA PRO A 259 -1.16 5.65 12.81
C PRO A 259 -2.52 5.73 12.15
N ARG A 260 -3.38 4.77 12.50
CA ARG A 260 -4.72 4.63 11.97
C ARG A 260 -5.69 4.34 13.11
N VAL A 261 -6.80 5.07 13.13
CA VAL A 261 -7.90 4.80 14.05
C VAL A 261 -8.90 3.91 13.35
N ARG A 262 -9.05 2.68 13.83
CA ARG A 262 -10.08 1.77 13.35
C ARG A 262 -11.37 2.07 14.10
N SER A 263 -12.39 2.48 13.37
CA SER A 263 -13.76 2.68 13.85
C SER A 263 -14.66 1.64 13.22
N VAL A 264 -15.73 1.26 13.91
CA VAL A 264 -16.77 0.40 13.33
C VAL A 264 -17.86 1.30 12.77
N ALA A 265 -18.08 1.25 11.46
CA ALA A 265 -19.25 1.87 10.83
C ALA A 265 -20.32 0.81 10.63
N VAL A 266 -21.53 1.08 11.10
CA VAL A 266 -22.66 0.16 10.92
C VAL A 266 -23.41 0.57 9.66
N SER A 267 -23.57 -0.38 8.74
CA SER A 267 -24.41 -0.25 7.56
C SER A 267 -25.68 -1.07 7.77
N THR A 268 -26.81 -0.40 8.01
CA THR A 268 -28.10 -1.05 8.30
C THR A 268 -29.12 -0.89 7.18
N GLY A 269 -30.04 -1.85 7.08
CA GLY A 269 -31.17 -1.82 6.16
C GLY A 269 -30.79 -1.98 4.69
N ASN A 270 -29.62 -2.55 4.40
CA ASN A 270 -29.18 -2.77 3.03
C ASN A 270 -30.12 -3.74 2.33
N SER A 271 -30.39 -3.49 1.05
CA SER A 271 -31.16 -4.39 0.19
C SER A 271 -30.30 -4.88 -0.97
N ILE A 272 -30.56 -6.09 -1.44
CA ILE A 272 -29.90 -6.66 -2.61
C ILE A 272 -30.46 -6.13 -3.95
N ASN A 273 -31.57 -5.39 -3.91
CA ASN A 273 -32.17 -4.77 -5.09
C ASN A 273 -31.71 -3.31 -5.23
N ALA A 274 -31.16 -2.96 -6.39
CA ALA A 274 -30.76 -1.58 -6.71
C ALA A 274 -31.95 -0.66 -7.06
N SER A 275 -33.20 -1.11 -6.97
CA SER A 275 -34.39 -0.31 -7.33
C SER A 275 -35.67 -0.89 -6.71
N GLY A 276 -36.31 -0.15 -5.78
CA GLY A 276 -37.74 -0.24 -5.47
C GLY A 276 -38.25 -1.49 -4.72
N GLY A 277 -39.18 -1.28 -3.78
CA GLY A 277 -39.76 -2.33 -2.94
C GLY A 277 -40.81 -3.23 -3.62
N ASN A 278 -41.16 -4.27 -2.86
CA ASN A 278 -42.12 -5.33 -3.14
C ASN A 278 -43.45 -4.80 -3.71
N ASP A 279 -44.01 -5.55 -4.66
CA ASP A 279 -45.31 -5.34 -5.32
C ASP A 279 -45.35 -4.32 -6.48
N THR A 280 -44.20 -3.94 -7.03
CA THR A 280 -44.16 -3.20 -8.30
C THR A 280 -44.06 -4.21 -9.46
N PRO A 281 -44.94 -4.14 -10.47
CA PRO A 281 -44.77 -4.84 -11.75
C PRO A 281 -43.36 -4.62 -12.31
N THR A 282 -42.70 -5.65 -12.83
CA THR A 282 -41.31 -5.52 -13.32
C THR A 282 -41.27 -5.36 -14.83
N SER A 283 -40.29 -4.64 -15.36
CA SER A 283 -39.98 -4.72 -16.80
C SER A 283 -39.36 -6.09 -17.12
N VAL A 284 -39.44 -6.52 -18.39
CA VAL A 284 -38.92 -7.84 -18.81
C VAL A 284 -37.43 -7.96 -18.50
N ILE A 285 -37.08 -8.99 -17.73
CA ILE A 285 -35.70 -9.34 -17.43
C ILE A 285 -35.23 -10.39 -18.43
N MET A 286 -34.12 -10.09 -19.12
CA MET A 286 -33.47 -11.04 -20.02
C MET A 286 -32.55 -11.98 -19.23
N LYS A 287 -32.69 -13.29 -19.43
CA LYS A 287 -31.78 -14.32 -18.90
C LYS A 287 -30.51 -14.35 -19.75
N ASN A 288 -29.37 -14.53 -19.10
CA ASN A 288 -28.05 -14.53 -19.74
C ASN A 288 -27.42 -15.93 -19.65
N LEU A 289 -27.03 -16.48 -20.79
CA LEU A 289 -26.17 -17.66 -20.88
C LEU A 289 -24.82 -17.25 -21.41
N GLN A 290 -23.75 -17.71 -20.77
CA GLN A 290 -22.39 -17.32 -21.13
C GLN A 290 -21.57 -18.56 -21.47
N THR A 291 -20.76 -18.46 -22.51
CA THR A 291 -19.79 -19.48 -22.88
C THR A 291 -18.42 -18.82 -23.06
N PRO A 292 -17.33 -19.43 -22.56
CA PRO A 292 -15.98 -18.94 -22.81
C PRO A 292 -15.73 -18.82 -24.31
N GLY A 293 -15.20 -17.68 -24.75
CA GLY A 293 -14.85 -17.50 -26.15
C GLY A 293 -13.55 -18.22 -26.48
N VAL A 294 -13.56 -18.92 -27.62
CA VAL A 294 -12.41 -19.67 -28.12
C VAL A 294 -11.78 -18.89 -29.27
N SER A 295 -10.47 -18.66 -29.20
CA SER A 295 -9.73 -17.97 -30.27
C SER A 295 -9.93 -18.68 -31.61
N GLY A 296 -10.34 -17.93 -32.63
CA GLY A 296 -10.64 -18.43 -33.97
C GLY A 296 -12.06 -19.02 -34.15
N GLN A 297 -12.87 -19.10 -33.09
CA GLN A 297 -14.27 -19.51 -33.18
C GLN A 297 -15.19 -18.29 -33.26
N TYR A 298 -16.00 -18.25 -34.31
CA TYR A 298 -16.94 -17.15 -34.60
C TYR A 298 -18.40 -17.56 -34.43
N THR A 299 -18.69 -18.84 -34.23
CA THR A 299 -20.05 -19.37 -34.10
C THR A 299 -20.19 -20.13 -32.80
N TYR A 300 -21.20 -19.79 -32.02
CA TYR A 300 -21.52 -20.38 -30.73
C TYR A 300 -22.97 -20.83 -30.75
N SER A 301 -23.24 -22.04 -30.27
CA SER A 301 -24.60 -22.58 -30.18
C SER A 301 -24.97 -22.75 -28.72
N PHE A 302 -26.12 -22.20 -28.35
CA PHE A 302 -26.69 -22.29 -27.02
C PHE A 302 -27.94 -23.16 -27.09
N GLU A 303 -28.05 -24.16 -26.22
CA GLU A 303 -29.29 -24.88 -26.00
C GLU A 303 -30.14 -24.11 -25.01
N VAL A 304 -31.30 -23.62 -25.46
CA VAL A 304 -32.18 -22.73 -24.72
C VAL A 304 -33.59 -23.33 -24.69
N PRO A 305 -33.83 -24.36 -23.85
CA PRO A 305 -35.10 -25.07 -23.81
C PRO A 305 -36.26 -24.20 -23.34
N ASP A 306 -35.98 -23.15 -22.57
CA ASP A 306 -36.92 -22.18 -22.03
C ASP A 306 -37.02 -20.90 -22.89
N LEU A 307 -36.69 -20.95 -24.18
CA LEU A 307 -36.75 -19.75 -25.03
C LEU A 307 -38.20 -19.36 -25.36
N LEU A 308 -38.62 -18.16 -24.95
CA LEU A 308 -39.90 -17.58 -25.39
C LEU A 308 -39.76 -16.96 -26.79
N ASN A 309 -39.96 -17.76 -27.84
CA ASN A 309 -39.78 -17.36 -29.24
C ASN A 309 -41.11 -17.23 -29.98
N ASN A 310 -41.64 -16.01 -30.11
CA ASN A 310 -42.83 -15.75 -30.92
C ASN A 310 -42.77 -14.35 -31.58
N ASP A 311 -43.66 -14.10 -32.55
CA ASP A 311 -43.67 -12.86 -33.31
C ASP A 311 -43.96 -11.61 -32.45
N TYR A 312 -44.78 -11.76 -31.41
CA TYR A 312 -45.09 -10.65 -30.49
C TYR A 312 -43.83 -10.20 -29.73
N VAL A 313 -43.13 -11.13 -29.08
CA VAL A 313 -41.89 -10.86 -28.33
C VAL A 313 -40.79 -10.33 -29.26
N ASN A 314 -40.63 -10.94 -30.44
CA ASN A 314 -39.51 -10.63 -31.33
C ASN A 314 -39.71 -9.36 -32.17
N GLN A 315 -40.91 -9.16 -32.72
CA GLN A 315 -41.18 -8.11 -33.70
C GLN A 315 -41.88 -6.90 -33.07
N ILE A 316 -42.84 -7.12 -32.17
CA ILE A 316 -43.61 -6.05 -31.52
C ILE A 316 -42.83 -5.47 -30.34
N LEU A 317 -42.44 -6.31 -29.38
CA LEU A 317 -41.68 -5.88 -28.21
C LEU A 317 -40.19 -5.65 -28.50
N LYS A 318 -39.69 -6.16 -29.63
CA LYS A 318 -38.27 -6.09 -30.03
C LYS A 318 -37.32 -6.76 -29.02
N LEU A 319 -37.82 -7.74 -28.27
CA LEU A 319 -37.08 -8.51 -27.25
C LEU A 319 -36.55 -9.84 -27.80
N LYS A 320 -36.21 -9.88 -29.09
CA LYS A 320 -35.58 -11.06 -29.70
C LYS A 320 -34.25 -11.40 -29.01
N PRO A 321 -33.78 -12.66 -29.04
CA PRO A 321 -32.49 -13.03 -28.48
C PRO A 321 -31.34 -12.22 -29.07
N ILE A 322 -30.42 -11.78 -28.21
CA ILE A 322 -29.26 -10.97 -28.59
C ILE A 322 -28.00 -11.62 -28.05
N ALA A 323 -27.02 -11.84 -28.92
CA ALA A 323 -25.68 -12.20 -28.51
C ALA A 323 -24.80 -10.95 -28.38
N SER A 324 -23.89 -10.95 -27.42
CA SER A 324 -23.00 -9.84 -27.12
C SER A 324 -21.60 -10.33 -26.75
N GLY A 325 -20.62 -9.45 -26.99
CA GLY A 325 -19.20 -9.64 -26.76
C GLY A 325 -18.48 -8.32 -27.01
N THR A 326 -17.22 -8.19 -26.58
CA THR A 326 -16.48 -6.92 -26.56
C THR A 326 -15.91 -6.49 -27.92
N SER A 327 -15.72 -7.42 -28.84
CA SER A 327 -14.81 -7.28 -29.99
C SER A 327 -15.49 -7.65 -31.32
N MET A 328 -16.70 -8.23 -31.27
CA MET A 328 -17.42 -8.70 -32.46
C MET A 328 -18.83 -8.10 -32.64
N SER A 329 -19.18 -7.97 -33.92
CA SER A 329 -20.51 -7.86 -34.52
C SER A 329 -21.37 -9.12 -34.35
N TRP A 330 -22.31 -9.21 -33.42
CA TRP A 330 -23.09 -10.44 -33.25
C TRP A 330 -24.39 -10.45 -34.06
N SER A 331 -24.67 -11.59 -34.68
CA SER A 331 -25.95 -11.93 -35.30
C SER A 331 -26.47 -13.24 -34.70
N VAL A 332 -27.79 -13.40 -34.61
CA VAL A 332 -28.41 -14.56 -33.97
C VAL A 332 -29.42 -15.19 -34.92
N SER A 333 -29.39 -16.51 -35.03
CA SER A 333 -30.43 -17.32 -35.67
C SER A 333 -30.96 -18.36 -34.70
N VAL A 334 -32.27 -18.59 -34.71
CA VAL A 334 -32.95 -19.56 -33.83
C VAL A 334 -33.45 -20.72 -34.69
N THR A 335 -33.20 -21.97 -34.27
CA THR A 335 -33.75 -23.17 -34.91
C THR A 335 -34.19 -24.15 -33.81
N GLY A 336 -35.49 -24.31 -33.64
CA GLY A 336 -36.03 -25.03 -32.47
C GLY A 336 -35.61 -24.34 -31.17
N ASN A 337 -35.04 -25.09 -30.23
CA ASN A 337 -34.53 -24.60 -28.95
C ASN A 337 -33.05 -24.20 -29.01
N THR A 338 -32.40 -24.32 -30.16
CA THR A 338 -31.00 -23.95 -30.32
C THR A 338 -30.89 -22.53 -30.85
N VAL A 339 -30.11 -21.70 -30.16
CA VAL A 339 -29.78 -20.34 -30.57
C VAL A 339 -28.34 -20.30 -31.03
N THR A 340 -28.13 -20.01 -32.32
CA THR A 340 -26.81 -19.88 -32.92
C THR A 340 -26.41 -18.42 -33.02
N ALA A 341 -25.39 -18.02 -32.26
CA ALA A 341 -24.76 -16.72 -32.31
C ALA A 341 -23.56 -16.76 -33.27
N THR A 342 -23.58 -15.91 -34.30
CA THR A 342 -22.49 -15.77 -35.27
C THR A 342 -21.89 -14.37 -35.18
N GLY A 343 -20.64 -14.32 -34.74
CA GLY A 343 -19.83 -13.12 -34.59
C GLY A 343 -19.10 -12.79 -35.89
N THR A 344 -19.25 -11.56 -36.35
CA THR A 344 -18.46 -10.97 -37.43
C THR A 344 -17.47 -10.01 -36.79
N PRO A 345 -16.15 -10.11 -37.02
CA PRO A 345 -15.17 -9.18 -36.47
C PRO A 345 -15.58 -7.73 -36.75
N ARG A 346 -15.61 -6.90 -35.71
CA ARG A 346 -15.92 -5.48 -35.89
C ARG A 346 -14.67 -4.82 -36.49
N ASN A 347 -14.69 -4.56 -37.80
CA ASN A 347 -13.60 -3.84 -38.47
C ASN A 347 -13.57 -2.39 -37.97
N TRP A 348 -12.78 -2.13 -36.94
CA TRP A 348 -12.34 -0.78 -36.63
C TRP A 348 -11.26 -0.43 -37.65
N GLY A 349 -11.65 0.29 -38.70
CA GLY A 349 -10.80 0.51 -39.87
C GLY A 349 -9.40 1.02 -39.50
N GLY A 350 -8.37 0.36 -40.05
CA GLY A 350 -7.06 1.00 -40.24
C GLY A 350 -5.80 0.29 -39.77
N SER A 351 -5.75 -1.02 -39.56
CA SER A 351 -4.44 -1.73 -39.55
C SER A 351 -4.60 -3.23 -39.84
N ASN A 352 -4.08 -3.67 -40.99
CA ASN A 352 -4.07 -5.07 -41.43
C ASN A 352 -3.01 -5.95 -40.73
N THR A 353 -2.60 -5.60 -39.50
CA THR A 353 -1.50 -6.30 -38.81
C THR A 353 -1.65 -6.28 -37.30
N GLY A 354 -2.83 -6.64 -36.79
CA GLY A 354 -3.06 -6.89 -35.36
C GLY A 354 -4.03 -8.05 -35.20
N GLY A 355 -3.64 -9.09 -34.48
CA GLY A 355 -4.43 -10.30 -34.27
C GLY A 355 -5.83 -9.95 -33.78
N TYR A 356 -6.84 -10.60 -34.37
CA TYR A 356 -8.24 -10.43 -33.97
C TYR A 356 -8.37 -10.63 -32.45
N VAL A 357 -8.79 -9.57 -31.75
CA VAL A 357 -9.11 -9.65 -30.32
C VAL A 357 -10.33 -10.56 -30.21
N PHE A 358 -10.15 -11.71 -29.54
CA PHE A 358 -11.23 -12.65 -29.29
C PHE A 358 -12.02 -12.18 -28.07
N ASP A 359 -13.33 -12.39 -28.09
CA ASP A 359 -14.14 -12.13 -26.91
C ASP A 359 -13.81 -13.21 -25.87
N PRO A 360 -13.38 -12.86 -24.64
CA PRO A 360 -13.08 -13.86 -23.61
C PRO A 360 -14.35 -14.62 -23.20
N ASN A 361 -15.51 -14.00 -23.40
CA ASN A 361 -16.82 -14.58 -23.13
C ASN A 361 -17.83 -14.10 -24.17
N VAL A 362 -18.68 -15.02 -24.64
CA VAL A 362 -19.83 -14.72 -25.48
C VAL A 362 -21.09 -14.91 -24.65
N THR A 363 -21.92 -13.86 -24.58
CA THR A 363 -23.14 -13.86 -23.76
C THR A 363 -24.37 -13.78 -24.64
N LEU A 364 -25.29 -14.73 -24.49
CA LEU A 364 -26.62 -14.73 -25.09
C LEU A 364 -27.65 -14.25 -24.06
N SER A 365 -28.36 -13.17 -24.40
CA SER A 365 -29.50 -12.63 -23.64
C SER A 365 -30.82 -13.00 -24.32
N TYR A 366 -31.79 -13.53 -23.57
CA TYR A 366 -33.10 -13.95 -24.10
C TYR A 366 -34.24 -13.85 -23.06
N VAL A 367 -35.50 -13.87 -23.51
CA VAL A 367 -36.69 -13.92 -22.63
C VAL A 367 -37.04 -15.39 -22.33
N SER A 368 -37.17 -15.74 -21.05
CA SER A 368 -37.49 -17.11 -20.61
C SER A 368 -39.00 -17.39 -20.58
N ALA A 369 -39.40 -18.50 -21.19
CA ALA A 369 -40.76 -19.04 -21.17
C ALA A 369 -41.14 -19.66 -19.81
N ASP A 370 -40.17 -19.95 -18.94
CA ASP A 370 -40.43 -20.40 -17.57
C ASP A 370 -40.96 -19.25 -16.70
N LYS A 371 -40.56 -18.02 -17.01
CA LYS A 371 -40.93 -16.82 -16.25
C LYS A 371 -42.06 -16.03 -16.90
N TYR A 372 -42.06 -15.91 -18.22
CA TYR A 372 -43.01 -15.08 -18.95
C TYR A 372 -43.89 -15.91 -19.87
N SER A 373 -45.17 -15.61 -19.90
CA SER A 373 -46.12 -16.15 -20.87
C SER A 373 -46.93 -15.02 -21.52
N MET A 374 -47.47 -15.26 -22.72
CA MET A 374 -48.32 -14.27 -23.38
C MET A 374 -49.73 -14.30 -22.80
N TYR A 375 -50.32 -13.12 -22.63
CA TYR A 375 -51.71 -12.93 -22.26
C TYR A 375 -52.42 -12.06 -23.30
N ASP A 376 -53.64 -12.44 -23.64
CA ASP A 376 -54.56 -11.71 -24.51
C ASP A 376 -55.79 -11.31 -23.69
N SER A 377 -56.20 -10.05 -23.76
CA SER A 377 -57.33 -9.51 -22.99
C SER A 377 -58.68 -10.15 -23.32
N ASN A 378 -58.78 -10.92 -24.40
CA ASN A 378 -59.95 -11.73 -24.71
C ASN A 378 -60.13 -12.92 -23.76
N ASP A 379 -59.06 -13.33 -23.04
CA ASP A 379 -59.08 -14.37 -22.03
C ASP A 379 -59.23 -13.79 -20.60
N ALA A 380 -59.72 -14.59 -19.66
CA ALA A 380 -59.79 -14.17 -18.26
C ALA A 380 -58.38 -14.01 -17.66
N PHE A 381 -58.11 -12.88 -16.99
CA PHE A 381 -56.80 -12.61 -16.39
C PHE A 381 -56.44 -13.68 -15.34
N PRO A 382 -55.29 -14.38 -15.47
CA PRO A 382 -54.93 -15.47 -14.56
C PRO A 382 -54.75 -14.98 -13.11
N SER A 383 -55.46 -15.60 -12.17
CA SER A 383 -55.32 -15.28 -10.74
C SER A 383 -53.90 -15.61 -10.27
N GLY A 384 -53.21 -14.62 -9.69
CA GLY A 384 -51.85 -14.78 -9.19
C GLY A 384 -50.75 -14.42 -10.19
N ASN A 385 -51.09 -13.88 -11.38
CA ASN A 385 -50.12 -13.32 -12.31
C ASN A 385 -50.19 -11.79 -12.31
N LYS A 386 -49.13 -11.15 -12.81
CA LYS A 386 -49.05 -9.70 -13.04
C LYS A 386 -48.48 -9.42 -14.43
N ILE A 387 -48.80 -8.26 -14.98
CA ILE A 387 -48.34 -7.81 -16.30
C ILE A 387 -46.93 -7.22 -16.19
N ALA A 388 -46.02 -7.64 -17.07
CA ALA A 388 -44.69 -7.05 -17.15
C ALA A 388 -44.75 -5.65 -17.78
N ILE A 389 -44.15 -4.64 -17.13
CA ILE A 389 -44.17 -3.24 -17.55
C ILE A 389 -43.54 -3.08 -18.94
N GLY A 390 -44.15 -2.26 -19.80
CA GLY A 390 -43.64 -1.96 -21.14
C GLY A 390 -43.83 -3.10 -22.15
N THR A 391 -44.62 -4.13 -21.81
CA THR A 391 -44.90 -5.26 -22.70
C THR A 391 -46.29 -5.21 -23.32
N THR A 392 -47.09 -4.18 -23.02
CA THR A 392 -48.49 -4.13 -23.43
C THR A 392 -48.63 -3.42 -24.77
N SER A 393 -49.26 -4.08 -25.73
CA SER A 393 -49.72 -3.47 -26.97
C SER A 393 -51.24 -3.38 -26.92
N MET A 394 -51.76 -2.16 -26.87
CA MET A 394 -53.19 -1.90 -26.72
C MET A 394 -53.76 -1.25 -27.99
N THR A 395 -54.90 -1.78 -28.44
CA THR A 395 -55.68 -1.26 -29.57
C THR A 395 -57.09 -0.95 -29.10
N ILE A 396 -57.62 0.20 -29.50
CA ILE A 396 -59.02 0.55 -29.28
C ILE A 396 -59.80 0.52 -30.59
N THR A 397 -61.08 0.15 -30.51
CA THR A 397 -62.00 0.14 -31.65
C THR A 397 -63.23 0.97 -31.31
N PHE A 398 -63.45 2.08 -32.03
CA PHE A 398 -64.63 2.93 -31.81
C PHE A 398 -65.92 2.24 -32.29
N LEU A 399 -67.02 2.40 -31.54
CA LEU A 399 -68.32 1.86 -31.94
C LEU A 399 -68.88 2.53 -33.20
N ASP A 400 -68.52 3.81 -33.43
CA ASP A 400 -68.77 4.47 -34.71
C ASP A 400 -67.73 4.01 -35.75
N THR A 401 -68.22 3.19 -36.69
CA THR A 401 -67.42 2.61 -37.79
C THR A 401 -66.69 3.64 -38.67
N GLY A 402 -67.03 4.92 -38.59
CA GLY A 402 -66.32 6.01 -39.28
C GLY A 402 -64.90 6.29 -38.76
N TYR A 403 -64.56 5.88 -37.53
CA TYR A 403 -63.26 6.21 -36.90
C TYR A 403 -62.27 5.03 -36.80
N GLY A 404 -62.73 3.79 -36.98
CA GLY A 404 -61.86 2.60 -37.07
C GLY A 404 -61.08 2.27 -35.79
N ASN A 405 -59.90 1.65 -35.97
CA ASN A 405 -59.05 1.16 -34.88
C ASN A 405 -57.86 2.11 -34.64
N LEU A 406 -57.43 2.24 -33.39
CA LEU A 406 -56.27 3.05 -33.01
C LEU A 406 -55.36 2.29 -32.07
N VAL A 407 -54.06 2.22 -32.41
CA VAL A 407 -53.03 1.63 -31.54
C VAL A 407 -52.52 2.70 -30.58
N LEU A 408 -52.50 2.39 -29.30
CA LEU A 408 -52.10 3.32 -28.24
C LEU A 408 -50.61 3.17 -27.91
N SER A 409 -49.99 4.28 -27.49
CA SER A 409 -48.65 4.29 -26.93
C SER A 409 -48.72 4.27 -25.40
N GLU A 410 -47.89 3.44 -24.78
CA GLU A 410 -47.81 3.30 -23.32
C GLU A 410 -46.81 4.31 -22.73
N GLN A 411 -47.16 4.91 -21.59
CA GLN A 411 -46.22 5.55 -20.68
C GLN A 411 -46.66 5.26 -19.24
N ASN A 412 -45.94 4.35 -18.57
CA ASN A 412 -46.17 3.97 -17.17
C ASN A 412 -47.62 3.58 -16.85
N GLY A 413 -48.21 2.62 -17.58
CA GLY A 413 -49.59 2.17 -17.35
C GLY A 413 -50.67 3.04 -18.00
N VAL A 414 -50.32 4.23 -18.50
CA VAL A 414 -51.24 5.12 -19.19
C VAL A 414 -51.08 4.98 -20.70
N PHE A 415 -52.20 4.75 -21.39
CA PHE A 415 -52.25 4.56 -22.83
C PHE A 415 -52.86 5.77 -23.53
N TYR A 416 -52.09 6.37 -24.43
CA TYR A 416 -52.46 7.59 -25.13
C TYR A 416 -52.21 7.48 -26.63
N ALA A 417 -52.97 8.27 -27.39
CA ALA A 417 -52.78 8.49 -28.81
C ALA A 417 -53.21 9.91 -29.17
N GLU A 418 -52.61 10.50 -30.20
CA GLU A 418 -52.93 11.88 -30.64
C GLU A 418 -52.84 12.93 -29.51
N GLY A 419 -52.03 12.68 -28.47
CA GLY A 419 -51.87 13.56 -27.30
C GLY A 419 -52.99 13.48 -26.26
N ARG A 420 -53.85 12.45 -26.29
CA ARG A 420 -54.96 12.23 -25.35
C ARG A 420 -54.88 10.86 -24.71
N ILE A 421 -55.32 10.75 -23.46
CA ILE A 421 -55.38 9.49 -22.70
C ILE A 421 -56.70 8.79 -23.04
N PHE A 422 -56.62 7.49 -23.35
CA PHE A 422 -57.78 6.64 -23.65
C PHE A 422 -57.99 5.56 -22.60
N ALA A 423 -56.93 5.04 -22.02
CA ALA A 423 -57.00 3.96 -21.05
C ALA A 423 -55.86 4.03 -20.01
N GLU A 424 -56.13 3.56 -18.81
CA GLU A 424 -55.12 3.24 -17.79
C GLU A 424 -55.26 1.76 -17.42
N LEU A 425 -54.15 1.02 -17.42
CA LEU A 425 -54.11 -0.42 -17.14
C LEU A 425 -53.47 -0.65 -15.77
N ASP A 426 -54.19 -1.34 -14.89
CA ASP A 426 -53.62 -1.87 -13.65
C ASP A 426 -52.85 -3.15 -13.96
N TYR A 427 -51.52 -3.12 -13.81
CA TYR A 427 -50.65 -4.25 -14.10
C TYR A 427 -50.72 -5.39 -13.08
N ASN A 428 -51.27 -5.16 -11.89
CA ASN A 428 -51.44 -6.19 -10.88
C ASN A 428 -52.76 -6.95 -11.07
N THR A 429 -53.78 -6.30 -11.64
CA THR A 429 -55.13 -6.88 -11.77
C THR A 429 -55.59 -7.10 -13.21
N GLY A 430 -54.90 -6.52 -14.20
CA GLY A 430 -55.30 -6.55 -15.61
C GLY A 430 -56.53 -5.68 -15.93
N VAL A 431 -57.03 -4.89 -14.96
CA VAL A 431 -58.22 -4.05 -15.12
C VAL A 431 -57.89 -2.79 -15.92
N VAL A 432 -58.71 -2.50 -16.93
CA VAL A 432 -58.61 -1.29 -17.74
C VAL A 432 -59.62 -0.25 -17.27
N THR A 433 -59.14 0.96 -16.99
CA THR A 433 -59.97 2.15 -16.74
C THR A 433 -60.08 2.96 -18.02
N HIS A 434 -61.30 3.17 -18.52
CA HIS A 434 -61.55 3.94 -19.74
C HIS A 434 -61.68 5.44 -19.47
N TYR A 435 -61.12 6.25 -20.39
CA TYR A 435 -61.34 7.69 -20.42
C TYR A 435 -62.22 8.08 -21.63
N PRO A 436 -63.30 8.84 -21.41
CA PRO A 436 -64.22 9.20 -22.49
C PRO A 436 -63.55 10.14 -23.52
N ASP A 437 -63.80 9.89 -24.81
CA ASP A 437 -63.37 10.75 -25.91
C ASP A 437 -64.58 11.34 -26.68
N ALA A 438 -64.36 12.48 -27.34
CA ALA A 438 -65.39 13.16 -28.11
C ALA A 438 -65.89 12.36 -29.33
N LYS A 439 -65.13 11.36 -29.79
CA LYS A 439 -65.50 10.44 -30.89
C LYS A 439 -66.46 9.32 -30.45
N GLY A 440 -66.77 9.22 -29.15
CA GLY A 440 -67.75 8.26 -28.60
C GLY A 440 -67.11 7.05 -27.89
N GLU A 441 -67.95 6.09 -27.53
CA GLU A 441 -67.54 4.84 -26.85
C GLU A 441 -66.69 3.93 -27.74
N PHE A 442 -65.81 3.15 -27.11
CA PHE A 442 -64.87 2.24 -27.78
C PHE A 442 -64.65 0.97 -26.96
N SER A 443 -64.24 -0.12 -27.62
CA SER A 443 -63.72 -1.33 -26.98
C SER A 443 -62.19 -1.28 -26.89
N VAL A 444 -61.62 -2.01 -25.92
CA VAL A 444 -60.18 -2.12 -25.70
C VAL A 444 -59.75 -3.57 -25.82
N ASP A 445 -58.75 -3.83 -26.66
CA ASP A 445 -58.07 -5.12 -26.79
C ASP A 445 -56.57 -4.90 -26.53
N TYR A 446 -55.95 -5.76 -25.72
CA TYR A 446 -54.51 -5.69 -25.47
C TYR A 446 -53.87 -7.07 -25.36
N VAL A 447 -52.60 -7.13 -25.75
CA VAL A 447 -51.73 -8.30 -25.56
C VAL A 447 -50.54 -7.86 -24.72
N CYS A 448 -50.08 -8.69 -23.79
CA CYS A 448 -48.91 -8.41 -22.97
C CYS A 448 -48.17 -9.68 -22.54
N LEU A 449 -47.02 -9.51 -21.89
CA LEU A 449 -46.37 -10.60 -21.16
C LEU A 449 -46.81 -10.55 -19.70
N ILE A 450 -47.16 -11.71 -19.15
CA ILE A 450 -47.47 -11.89 -17.73
C ILE A 450 -46.40 -12.75 -17.05
N GLU A 451 -46.15 -12.45 -15.79
CA GLU A 451 -45.25 -13.21 -14.90
C GLU A 451 -46.00 -13.66 -13.64
N PRO A 452 -45.59 -14.78 -13.00
CA PRO A 452 -46.13 -15.18 -11.70
C PRO A 452 -45.95 -14.09 -10.63
N GLY A 453 -46.95 -13.94 -9.77
CA GLY A 453 -46.90 -13.13 -8.56
C GLY A 453 -46.23 -13.93 -7.44
N LEU A 454 -45.10 -13.39 -6.94
CA LEU A 454 -44.15 -13.93 -5.94
C LEU A 454 -43.20 -15.01 -6.50
N ALA A 455 -41.89 -14.78 -6.33
CA ALA A 455 -40.82 -15.64 -6.84
C ALA A 455 -40.54 -16.82 -5.88
N GLU A 456 -40.31 -18.01 -6.44
CA GLU A 456 -39.89 -19.23 -5.72
C GLU A 456 -38.36 -19.33 -5.68
N ASP A 457 -37.68 -18.36 -5.07
CA ASP A 457 -36.23 -18.37 -4.96
C ASP A 457 -35.78 -19.12 -3.69
N ASN A 458 -34.75 -19.96 -3.81
CA ASN A 458 -34.20 -20.74 -2.70
C ASN A 458 -32.69 -20.53 -2.47
N ALA A 459 -32.06 -19.63 -3.22
CA ALA A 459 -30.67 -19.25 -3.05
C ALA A 459 -30.41 -17.83 -3.55
N VAL A 460 -29.42 -17.16 -2.96
CA VAL A 460 -28.97 -15.84 -3.42
C VAL A 460 -27.46 -15.66 -3.24
N ASN A 461 -26.86 -14.97 -4.20
CA ASN A 461 -25.47 -14.54 -4.14
C ASN A 461 -25.40 -13.04 -4.40
N PHE A 462 -24.70 -12.30 -3.55
CA PHE A 462 -24.52 -10.86 -3.73
C PHE A 462 -23.22 -10.38 -3.10
N ASN A 463 -22.79 -9.16 -3.47
CA ASN A 463 -21.65 -8.51 -2.83
C ASN A 463 -22.14 -7.53 -1.76
N LEU A 464 -21.47 -7.53 -0.62
CA LEU A 464 -21.64 -6.50 0.40
C LEU A 464 -21.23 -5.13 -0.16
N LEU A 465 -22.00 -4.11 0.18
CA LEU A 465 -21.76 -2.71 -0.20
C LEU A 465 -20.74 -2.00 0.71
N VAL A 466 -19.98 -2.76 1.50
CA VAL A 466 -18.95 -2.25 2.42
C VAL A 466 -17.54 -2.64 1.95
N ALA A 467 -16.53 -1.89 2.40
CA ALA A 467 -15.15 -2.09 1.98
C ALA A 467 -14.45 -3.21 2.77
N ASP A 468 -14.57 -3.21 4.09
CA ASP A 468 -13.94 -4.20 5.00
C ASP A 468 -14.96 -4.75 6.01
N PRO A 469 -15.80 -5.73 5.62
CA PRO A 469 -16.87 -6.25 6.46
C PRO A 469 -16.35 -6.99 7.71
N ILE A 470 -17.07 -6.85 8.82
CA ILE A 470 -16.86 -7.60 10.06
C ILE A 470 -17.89 -8.76 10.07
N PRO A 471 -17.52 -10.00 9.71
CA PRO A 471 -18.50 -11.04 9.38
C PRO A 471 -19.44 -11.42 10.53
N GLU A 472 -18.98 -11.38 11.77
CA GLU A 472 -19.79 -11.65 12.98
C GLU A 472 -20.90 -10.61 13.23
N THR A 473 -20.84 -9.44 12.58
CA THR A 473 -21.89 -8.41 12.68
C THR A 473 -22.97 -8.57 11.62
N PHE A 474 -22.84 -9.56 10.73
CA PHE A 474 -23.81 -9.80 9.67
C PHE A 474 -25.12 -10.31 10.27
N TYR A 475 -26.21 -9.64 9.94
CA TYR A 475 -27.56 -10.07 10.28
C TYR A 475 -28.48 -9.86 9.08
N LEU A 476 -29.33 -10.84 8.77
CA LEU A 476 -30.29 -10.74 7.69
C LEU A 476 -31.70 -11.09 8.13
N ILE A 477 -32.67 -10.48 7.46
CA ILE A 477 -34.08 -10.83 7.52
C ILE A 477 -34.64 -10.98 6.11
N VAL A 478 -35.52 -11.95 5.89
CA VAL A 478 -36.21 -12.19 4.62
C VAL A 478 -37.56 -12.85 4.87
N ASN A 479 -38.57 -12.52 4.07
CA ASN A 479 -39.88 -13.17 4.13
C ASN A 479 -39.88 -14.46 3.28
N SER A 480 -40.62 -15.47 3.74
CA SER A 480 -41.03 -16.60 2.91
C SER A 480 -41.82 -16.13 1.68
N SER A 481 -41.86 -16.94 0.63
CA SER A 481 -42.56 -16.63 -0.63
C SER A 481 -44.06 -16.39 -0.46
N ASP A 482 -44.68 -16.91 0.61
CA ASP A 482 -46.08 -16.66 0.99
C ASP A 482 -46.28 -15.37 1.83
N GLY A 483 -45.20 -14.68 2.21
CA GLY A 483 -45.20 -13.47 3.03
C GLY A 483 -45.61 -13.67 4.50
N GLN A 484 -45.83 -14.91 4.96
CA GLN A 484 -46.37 -15.19 6.30
C GLN A 484 -45.28 -15.41 7.36
N THR A 485 -44.07 -15.79 6.95
CA THR A 485 -42.98 -16.14 7.87
C THR A 485 -41.77 -15.25 7.63
N LEU A 486 -41.31 -14.57 8.68
CA LEU A 486 -40.03 -13.85 8.68
C LEU A 486 -38.92 -14.82 9.09
N LEU A 487 -37.95 -15.03 8.21
CA LEU A 487 -36.74 -15.80 8.47
C LEU A 487 -35.59 -14.85 8.81
N SER A 488 -34.66 -15.31 9.64
CA SER A 488 -33.46 -14.55 9.99
C SER A 488 -32.25 -15.45 10.18
N ALA A 489 -31.07 -14.89 9.92
CA ALA A 489 -29.78 -15.57 10.11
C ALA A 489 -28.69 -14.56 10.48
N SER A 490 -27.64 -15.05 11.15
CA SER A 490 -26.49 -14.26 11.57
C SER A 490 -25.17 -14.93 11.18
N GLY A 491 -24.13 -14.12 10.96
CA GLY A 491 -22.76 -14.57 10.72
C GLY A 491 -21.96 -14.81 12.00
N ASP A 492 -20.90 -15.62 11.93
CA ASP A 492 -19.86 -15.76 12.96
C ASP A 492 -18.53 -15.11 12.53
N GLU A 493 -17.50 -15.18 13.39
CA GLU A 493 -16.17 -14.60 13.13
C GLU A 493 -15.48 -15.18 11.87
N ASN A 494 -15.83 -16.40 11.47
CA ASN A 494 -15.29 -17.09 10.30
C ASN A 494 -16.14 -16.85 9.04
N GLY A 495 -17.19 -16.02 9.14
CA GLY A 495 -18.10 -15.72 8.05
C GLY A 495 -19.11 -16.82 7.76
N VAL A 496 -19.35 -17.77 8.67
CA VAL A 496 -20.40 -18.79 8.50
C VAL A 496 -21.74 -18.18 8.89
N ILE A 497 -22.73 -18.24 7.99
CA ILE A 497 -24.08 -17.74 8.24
C ILE A 497 -24.98 -18.89 8.66
N THR A 498 -25.66 -18.74 9.81
CA THR A 498 -26.59 -19.75 10.33
C THR A 498 -27.92 -19.14 10.75
N GLY A 499 -29.03 -19.81 10.41
CA GLY A 499 -30.39 -19.44 10.79
C GLY A 499 -31.37 -20.60 10.57
N ALA A 500 -32.60 -20.46 11.06
CA ALA A 500 -33.63 -21.48 10.84
C ALA A 500 -34.00 -21.51 9.35
N ASN A 501 -33.79 -22.66 8.68
CA ASN A 501 -33.91 -22.80 7.22
C ASN A 501 -33.01 -21.85 6.42
N ILE A 502 -31.91 -21.37 6.99
CA ILE A 502 -30.94 -20.51 6.31
C ILE A 502 -29.53 -21.01 6.61
N SER A 503 -28.73 -21.20 5.57
CA SER A 503 -27.30 -21.49 5.68
C SER A 503 -26.52 -20.71 4.64
N GLY A 504 -25.31 -20.28 4.95
CA GLY A 504 -24.52 -19.50 4.01
C GLY A 504 -23.09 -19.25 4.47
N SER A 505 -22.37 -18.46 3.67
CA SER A 505 -21.02 -18.01 4.01
C SER A 505 -20.72 -16.63 3.43
N ILE A 506 -19.78 -15.94 4.07
CA ILE A 506 -19.20 -14.67 3.65
C ILE A 506 -17.72 -14.91 3.37
N ALA A 507 -17.29 -14.66 2.14
CA ALA A 507 -15.89 -14.75 1.72
C ALA A 507 -15.45 -13.41 1.15
N GLY A 508 -14.66 -12.66 1.91
CA GLY A 508 -14.35 -11.27 1.59
C GLY A 508 -15.63 -10.43 1.56
N LYS A 509 -16.03 -9.96 0.37
CA LYS A 509 -17.29 -9.22 0.16
C LYS A 509 -18.43 -10.07 -0.37
N PHE A 510 -18.14 -11.30 -0.80
CA PHE A 510 -19.12 -12.14 -1.46
C PHE A 510 -19.92 -12.92 -0.43
N VAL A 511 -21.25 -12.83 -0.51
CA VAL A 511 -22.19 -13.54 0.35
C VAL A 511 -22.91 -14.58 -0.48
N SER A 512 -22.95 -15.81 0.03
CA SER A 512 -23.71 -16.91 -0.56
C SER A 512 -24.66 -17.50 0.47
N ILE A 513 -25.95 -17.57 0.15
CA ILE A 513 -27.00 -18.00 1.07
C ILE A 513 -27.94 -18.98 0.36
N THR A 514 -28.29 -20.04 1.09
CA THR A 514 -29.28 -21.05 0.71
C THR A 514 -30.41 -21.07 1.72
N PHE A 515 -31.64 -21.09 1.22
CA PHE A 515 -32.86 -21.15 2.00
C PHE A 515 -33.45 -22.57 1.93
N GLY A 516 -33.93 -23.08 3.06
CA GLY A 516 -34.60 -24.39 3.16
C GLY A 516 -36.09 -24.34 2.79
N VAL A 517 -36.61 -23.14 2.51
CA VAL A 517 -37.96 -22.84 2.05
C VAL A 517 -37.88 -21.74 1.00
N ASP A 518 -38.88 -21.63 0.12
CA ASP A 518 -38.92 -20.59 -0.89
C ASP A 518 -39.13 -19.21 -0.24
N VAL A 519 -38.39 -18.20 -0.72
CA VAL A 519 -38.35 -16.85 -0.15
C VAL A 519 -38.55 -15.77 -1.20
N ASP A 520 -39.08 -14.64 -0.76
CA ASP A 520 -39.13 -13.43 -1.58
C ASP A 520 -37.83 -12.63 -1.40
N LEU A 521 -36.88 -12.78 -2.34
CA LEU A 521 -35.60 -12.06 -2.30
C LEU A 521 -35.74 -10.54 -2.30
N THR A 522 -36.88 -9.99 -2.76
CA THR A 522 -37.11 -8.54 -2.74
C THR A 522 -37.30 -7.99 -1.32
N SER A 523 -37.76 -8.84 -0.40
CA SER A 523 -37.89 -8.52 1.02
C SER A 523 -36.58 -8.60 1.80
N LEU A 524 -35.51 -9.16 1.21
CA LEU A 524 -34.26 -9.39 1.92
C LEU A 524 -33.63 -8.06 2.36
N ARG A 525 -33.40 -7.94 3.66
CA ARG A 525 -32.63 -6.84 4.26
C ARG A 525 -31.48 -7.41 5.07
N TYR A 526 -30.34 -6.74 5.03
CA TYR A 526 -29.19 -7.12 5.85
C TYR A 526 -28.52 -5.91 6.49
N ASP A 527 -27.99 -6.15 7.67
CA ASP A 527 -27.12 -5.26 8.42
C ASP A 527 -25.73 -5.87 8.44
N ILE A 528 -24.71 -5.04 8.27
CA ILE A 528 -23.31 -5.42 8.37
C ILE A 528 -22.52 -4.22 8.86
N SER A 529 -21.56 -4.44 9.74
CA SER A 529 -20.60 -3.42 10.11
C SER A 529 -19.31 -3.59 9.32
N GLU A 530 -18.62 -2.48 9.07
CA GLU A 530 -17.29 -2.47 8.47
C GLU A 530 -16.28 -1.78 9.37
N THR A 531 -15.03 -2.17 9.23
CA THR A 531 -13.92 -1.43 9.85
C THR A 531 -13.58 -0.26 8.94
N VAL A 532 -13.88 0.96 9.40
CA VAL A 532 -13.44 2.18 8.74
C VAL A 532 -12.15 2.65 9.37
N THR A 533 -11.15 2.86 8.54
CA THR A 533 -9.87 3.40 8.95
C THR A 533 -9.91 4.92 8.80
N LEU A 534 -9.80 5.64 9.90
CA LEU A 534 -9.62 7.09 9.92
C LEU A 534 -8.14 7.39 10.16
N SER A 535 -7.54 8.15 9.26
CA SER A 535 -6.19 8.68 9.50
C SER A 535 -6.31 9.93 10.36
N PRO A 536 -5.57 10.04 11.48
CA PRO A 536 -5.48 11.28 12.21
C PRO A 536 -4.96 12.41 11.31
N PRO A 537 -5.24 13.68 11.66
CA PRO A 537 -4.67 14.82 10.95
C PRO A 537 -3.13 14.72 10.86
N PRO A 538 -2.54 14.94 9.67
CA PRO A 538 -1.08 14.86 9.44
C PRO A 538 -0.25 15.69 10.41
N GLU A 539 -0.79 16.82 10.88
CA GLU A 539 -0.13 17.74 11.79
C GLU A 539 0.21 17.14 13.15
N LEU A 540 -0.44 16.02 13.53
CA LEU A 540 -0.18 15.34 14.80
C LEU A 540 1.08 14.47 14.78
N TYR A 541 1.48 13.96 13.62
CA TYR A 541 2.62 13.04 13.49
C TYR A 541 3.67 13.51 12.47
N GLY A 542 3.47 14.66 11.81
CA GLY A 542 4.49 15.34 11.02
C GLY A 542 4.85 14.66 9.69
N LEU A 543 3.99 13.77 9.18
CA LEU A 543 4.14 13.13 7.87
C LEU A 543 2.89 13.35 7.02
N ASN A 544 3.06 13.56 5.74
CA ASN A 544 1.97 13.68 4.79
C ASN A 544 1.54 12.30 4.26
N PRO A 545 0.38 11.77 4.67
CA PRO A 545 -0.09 10.46 4.25
C PRO A 545 -0.35 10.36 2.74
N LEU A 546 -0.66 11.47 2.07
CA LEU A 546 -0.91 11.48 0.62
C LEU A 546 0.36 11.31 -0.22
N ARG A 547 1.52 11.51 0.43
CA ARG A 547 2.84 11.31 -0.16
C ARG A 547 3.43 9.93 0.17
N ILE A 548 2.66 9.10 0.87
CA ILE A 548 3.06 7.77 1.34
C ILE A 548 2.18 6.71 0.67
N LYS A 549 2.80 5.67 0.11
CA LYS A 549 2.09 4.56 -0.54
C LYS A 549 1.10 3.89 0.40
N ASN A 550 -0.01 3.41 -0.18
CA ASN A 550 -1.05 2.65 0.53
C ASN A 550 -1.54 3.33 1.82
N GLY A 551 -1.45 4.66 1.90
CA GLY A 551 -1.81 5.45 3.08
C GLY A 551 -1.00 5.12 4.34
N GLY A 552 0.23 4.62 4.20
CA GLY A 552 1.10 4.26 5.32
C GLY A 552 1.04 2.79 5.76
N LEU A 553 0.39 1.91 5.01
CA LEU A 553 0.56 0.45 5.20
C LEU A 553 1.72 -0.01 4.31
N VAL A 554 2.82 -0.45 4.93
CA VAL A 554 4.06 -0.76 4.21
C VAL A 554 4.43 -2.24 4.31
N GLU A 555 4.96 -2.77 3.22
CA GLU A 555 5.49 -4.13 3.17
C GLU A 555 6.70 -4.24 4.10
N SER A 556 6.58 -5.04 5.15
CA SER A 556 7.66 -5.24 6.14
C SER A 556 8.68 -6.27 5.70
N PHE A 557 8.29 -7.10 4.73
CA PHE A 557 9.06 -8.15 4.10
C PHE A 557 8.89 -8.01 2.61
N THR A 558 9.98 -8.15 1.87
CA THR A 558 10.01 -8.10 0.42
C THR A 558 10.64 -9.37 -0.13
N ALA A 559 10.17 -9.82 -1.30
CA ALA A 559 10.79 -10.94 -2.00
C ALA A 559 12.25 -10.61 -2.35
N TRP A 560 13.09 -11.63 -2.40
CA TRP A 560 14.54 -11.52 -2.61
C TRP A 560 15.29 -10.76 -1.51
N ASN A 561 14.69 -10.61 -0.32
CA ASN A 561 15.37 -10.11 0.86
C ASN A 561 15.64 -11.21 1.89
N THR A 562 16.69 -11.03 2.69
CA THR A 562 17.04 -11.96 3.76
C THR A 562 16.26 -11.62 5.03
N ILE A 563 15.81 -12.64 5.74
CA ILE A 563 15.21 -12.53 7.07
C ILE A 563 16.08 -13.22 8.11
N SER A 564 15.93 -12.82 9.38
CA SER A 564 16.39 -13.61 10.52
C SER A 564 15.20 -14.15 11.29
N ILE A 565 15.24 -15.43 11.62
CA ILE A 565 14.27 -16.07 12.51
C ILE A 565 15.00 -16.43 13.80
N GLN A 566 14.44 -16.04 14.94
CA GLN A 566 15.10 -16.17 16.24
C GLN A 566 14.12 -16.58 17.32
N HIS A 567 14.59 -17.42 18.24
CA HIS A 567 13.85 -17.76 19.45
C HIS A 567 14.75 -17.66 20.67
N THR A 568 14.37 -16.80 21.60
CA THR A 568 15.09 -16.55 22.85
C THR A 568 14.39 -17.25 24.01
N GLN A 569 15.16 -18.01 24.78
CA GLN A 569 14.71 -18.60 26.05
C GLN A 569 15.50 -17.97 27.19
N THR A 570 14.86 -17.91 28.35
CA THR A 570 15.43 -17.31 29.55
C THR A 570 15.21 -18.22 30.73
N GLN A 571 16.23 -18.38 31.58
CA GLN A 571 16.17 -19.14 32.82
C GLN A 571 16.84 -18.36 33.95
N VAL A 572 16.32 -18.52 35.17
CA VAL A 572 16.86 -17.83 36.35
C VAL A 572 18.11 -18.56 36.86
N VAL A 573 19.19 -17.81 37.08
CA VAL A 573 20.40 -18.30 37.74
C VAL A 573 20.29 -17.96 39.23
N ALA A 574 19.59 -18.82 39.98
CA ALA A 574 19.44 -18.66 41.41
C ALA A 574 20.70 -19.15 42.14
N ASN A 575 21.35 -18.27 42.90
CA ASN A 575 22.57 -18.53 43.70
C ASN A 575 23.79 -18.97 42.88
N PRO A 576 24.40 -18.06 42.09
CA PRO A 576 25.56 -18.38 41.26
C PRO A 576 26.74 -18.85 42.13
N ALA A 577 27.21 -20.07 41.89
CA ALA A 577 28.40 -20.63 42.54
C ALA A 577 29.43 -21.08 41.50
N ILE A 578 30.72 -20.96 41.84
CA ILE A 578 31.81 -21.37 40.97
C ILE A 578 31.69 -22.87 40.62
N ALA A 579 31.95 -23.21 39.36
CA ALA A 579 31.81 -24.54 38.76
C ALA A 579 30.39 -25.10 38.67
N GLN A 580 29.37 -24.33 39.07
CA GLN A 580 27.98 -24.68 38.80
C GLN A 580 27.71 -24.64 37.30
N THR A 581 26.92 -25.59 36.81
CA THR A 581 26.59 -25.70 35.39
C THR A 581 25.10 -25.53 35.14
N TYR A 582 24.76 -24.86 34.04
CA TYR A 582 23.42 -24.72 33.50
C TYR A 582 23.39 -25.23 32.06
N ASN A 583 22.24 -25.72 31.60
CA ASN A 583 22.06 -26.17 30.22
C ASN A 583 21.26 -25.14 29.43
N VAL A 584 21.71 -24.87 28.22
CA VAL A 584 21.01 -24.11 27.18
C VAL A 584 20.91 -24.96 25.92
N ARG A 585 20.22 -24.49 24.88
CA ARG A 585 20.15 -25.20 23.61
C ARG A 585 21.53 -25.31 22.95
N ALA A 586 21.87 -26.50 22.45
CA ALA A 586 23.08 -26.73 21.70
C ALA A 586 23.15 -25.83 20.47
N ASN A 587 24.35 -25.38 20.11
CA ASN A 587 24.60 -24.44 19.02
C ASN A 587 23.83 -23.11 19.12
N ALA A 588 23.42 -22.70 20.34
CA ALA A 588 22.86 -21.38 20.56
C ALA A 588 23.75 -20.30 19.92
N ARG A 589 23.10 -19.40 19.17
CA ARG A 589 23.76 -18.31 18.46
C ARG A 589 24.29 -17.26 19.42
N PHE A 590 23.59 -17.06 20.54
CA PHE A 590 23.97 -16.12 21.58
C PHE A 590 23.55 -16.67 22.94
N VAL A 591 24.43 -16.51 23.93
CA VAL A 591 24.21 -16.89 25.32
C VAL A 591 24.78 -15.80 26.21
N ASP A 592 24.00 -15.31 27.15
CA ASP A 592 24.42 -14.27 28.08
C ASP A 592 23.75 -14.45 29.44
N ILE A 593 24.40 -13.99 30.50
CA ILE A 593 23.79 -13.83 31.82
C ILE A 593 23.72 -12.34 32.07
N THR A 594 22.52 -11.84 32.34
CA THR A 594 22.30 -10.43 32.70
C THR A 594 21.84 -10.29 34.13
N ASP A 595 22.19 -9.17 34.75
CA ASP A 595 21.71 -8.80 36.09
C ASP A 595 20.36 -8.08 36.06
N ALA A 596 19.86 -7.65 37.22
CA ALA A 596 18.58 -6.95 37.36
C ALA A 596 18.49 -5.62 36.60
N THR A 597 19.64 -5.00 36.30
CA THR A 597 19.73 -3.74 35.54
C THR A 597 19.95 -3.98 34.05
N GLY A 598 20.03 -5.24 33.62
CA GLY A 598 20.34 -5.62 32.24
C GLY A 598 21.84 -5.58 31.92
N ALA A 599 22.71 -5.40 32.92
CA ALA A 599 24.15 -5.44 32.71
C ALA A 599 24.59 -6.87 32.35
N SER A 600 25.31 -7.00 31.24
CA SER A 600 25.84 -8.28 30.76
C SER A 600 27.02 -8.72 31.62
N LEU A 601 27.03 -10.00 31.99
CA LEU A 601 28.17 -10.65 32.64
C LEU A 601 29.12 -11.29 31.62
N TRP A 602 28.86 -11.14 30.32
CA TRP A 602 29.77 -11.62 29.28
C TRP A 602 31.07 -10.82 29.31
N THR A 603 32.19 -11.51 29.21
CA THR A 603 33.53 -10.91 29.15
C THR A 603 34.39 -11.72 28.19
N LEU A 604 35.33 -11.06 27.52
CA LEU A 604 36.20 -11.72 26.52
C LEU A 604 37.03 -12.87 27.12
N ASN A 605 37.39 -12.76 28.39
CA ASN A 605 38.19 -13.76 29.12
C ASN A 605 37.33 -14.77 29.91
N ASN A 606 36.00 -14.79 29.71
CA ASN A 606 35.07 -15.65 30.42
C ASN A 606 35.18 -15.54 31.96
N ALA A 607 35.40 -14.34 32.49
CA ALA A 607 35.61 -14.12 33.92
C ALA A 607 34.41 -14.58 34.78
N HIS A 608 33.18 -14.43 34.26
CA HIS A 608 31.97 -14.73 35.00
C HIS A 608 31.34 -16.07 34.64
N PHE A 609 31.31 -16.43 33.35
CA PHE A 609 30.84 -17.71 32.87
C PHE A 609 31.53 -18.09 31.56
N SER A 610 31.48 -19.37 31.20
CA SER A 610 31.94 -19.92 29.92
C SER A 610 30.85 -20.80 29.32
N VAL A 611 30.83 -20.94 28.00
CA VAL A 611 29.79 -21.71 27.28
C VAL A 611 30.46 -22.69 26.32
N GLU A 612 30.14 -23.97 26.46
CA GLU A 612 30.47 -24.99 25.46
C GLU A 612 29.37 -25.01 24.40
N LYS A 613 29.63 -24.38 23.26
CA LYS A 613 28.62 -24.13 22.22
C LYS A 613 28.04 -25.41 21.63
N ALA A 614 28.86 -26.45 21.45
CA ALA A 614 28.41 -27.69 20.83
C ALA A 614 27.41 -28.47 21.70
N THR A 615 27.57 -28.42 23.02
CA THR A 615 26.72 -29.15 23.97
C THR A 615 25.67 -28.27 24.64
N GLY A 616 25.85 -26.95 24.63
CA GLY A 616 24.99 -26.00 25.32
C GLY A 616 25.24 -25.94 26.84
N VAL A 617 26.41 -26.34 27.33
CA VAL A 617 26.72 -26.30 28.77
C VAL A 617 27.33 -24.94 29.13
N VAL A 618 26.70 -24.23 30.05
CA VAL A 618 27.18 -22.98 30.64
C VAL A 618 27.80 -23.26 32.00
N THR A 619 29.08 -22.92 32.19
CA THR A 619 29.80 -23.09 33.46
C THR A 619 30.05 -21.75 34.11
N ILE A 620 29.63 -21.58 35.36
CA ILE A 620 29.82 -20.37 36.15
C ILE A 620 31.25 -20.32 36.70
N ASN A 621 31.93 -19.20 36.50
CA ASN A 621 33.33 -19.00 36.86
C ASN A 621 33.54 -18.02 38.04
N SER A 622 32.47 -17.33 38.50
CA SER A 622 32.53 -16.36 39.60
C SER A 622 31.22 -16.26 40.36
N GLU A 623 31.23 -15.63 41.54
CA GLU A 623 30.04 -15.32 42.35
C GLU A 623 29.33 -14.00 41.95
N PHE A 624 29.65 -13.46 40.76
CA PHE A 624 29.04 -12.24 40.21
C PHE A 624 29.14 -10.99 41.11
N SER A 625 30.26 -10.86 41.85
CA SER A 625 30.51 -9.70 42.71
C SER A 625 30.44 -8.39 41.89
N GLY A 626 29.66 -7.43 42.37
CA GLY A 626 29.43 -6.15 41.70
C GLY A 626 28.16 -6.07 40.84
N PHE A 627 27.44 -7.18 40.65
CA PHE A 627 26.16 -7.22 39.94
C PHE A 627 24.98 -7.44 40.89
N SER A 628 23.78 -7.03 40.46
CA SER A 628 22.56 -7.12 41.28
C SER A 628 21.63 -8.25 40.83
N ALA A 629 21.26 -9.14 41.75
CA ALA A 629 20.24 -10.17 41.49
C ALA A 629 18.84 -9.53 41.26
N PRO A 630 17.93 -10.18 40.50
CA PRO A 630 18.02 -11.53 39.92
C PRO A 630 18.94 -11.60 38.69
N PHE A 631 19.52 -12.79 38.46
CA PHE A 631 20.33 -13.10 37.29
C PHE A 631 19.53 -13.94 36.29
N LEU A 632 19.56 -13.56 35.02
CA LEU A 632 18.84 -14.22 33.94
C LEU A 632 19.82 -14.75 32.90
N LEU A 633 19.94 -16.07 32.80
CA LEU A 633 20.64 -16.73 31.71
C LEU A 633 19.71 -16.79 30.50
N THR A 634 20.14 -16.16 29.42
CA THR A 634 19.41 -16.03 28.17
C THR A 634 20.16 -16.76 27.08
N ASP A 635 19.47 -17.63 26.34
CA ASP A 635 20.01 -18.26 25.13
C ASP A 635 19.10 -17.97 23.94
N SER A 636 19.68 -17.73 22.77
CA SER A 636 18.94 -17.58 21.53
C SER A 636 19.48 -18.51 20.45
N ILE A 637 18.57 -19.18 19.77
CA ILE A 637 18.84 -19.84 18.49
C ILE A 637 18.39 -18.90 17.38
N GLY A 638 19.03 -18.98 16.22
CA GLY A 638 18.58 -18.22 15.08
C GLY A 638 19.29 -18.60 13.80
N GLU A 639 18.57 -18.42 12.70
CA GLU A 639 19.01 -18.70 11.34
C GLU A 639 18.68 -17.50 10.44
N THR A 640 19.41 -17.36 9.34
CA THR A 640 19.13 -16.39 8.29
C THR A 640 18.69 -17.13 7.04
N ALA A 641 17.58 -16.70 6.43
CA ALA A 641 17.01 -17.33 5.25
C ALA A 641 16.61 -16.28 4.20
N LEU A 642 16.72 -16.64 2.92
CA LEU A 642 16.27 -15.80 1.81
C LEU A 642 14.78 -16.02 1.56
N VAL A 643 14.01 -14.94 1.49
CA VAL A 643 12.60 -14.98 1.08
C VAL A 643 12.53 -14.94 -0.45
N THR A 644 11.79 -15.88 -1.05
CA THR A 644 11.55 -15.93 -2.50
C THR A 644 10.19 -15.38 -2.90
N ASP A 645 9.21 -15.44 -2.00
CA ASP A 645 7.86 -14.94 -2.23
C ASP A 645 7.21 -14.49 -0.90
N VAL A 646 6.37 -13.45 -0.98
CA VAL A 646 5.65 -12.88 0.16
C VAL A 646 4.16 -12.95 -0.16
N GLN A 647 3.40 -13.61 0.71
CA GLN A 647 1.95 -13.75 0.62
C GLN A 647 1.33 -13.17 1.89
N LEU A 648 0.01 -12.98 1.89
CA LEU A 648 -0.68 -12.50 3.10
C LEU A 648 -0.39 -13.43 4.29
N ASN A 649 0.25 -12.88 5.32
CA ASN A 649 0.63 -13.59 6.55
C ASN A 649 1.52 -14.83 6.34
N LYS A 650 2.25 -14.88 5.21
CA LYS A 650 3.08 -16.04 4.87
C LYS A 650 4.33 -15.65 4.10
N LEU A 651 5.45 -16.25 4.48
CA LEU A 651 6.75 -16.07 3.81
C LEU A 651 7.21 -17.40 3.21
N VAL A 652 7.59 -17.39 1.93
CA VAL A 652 8.20 -18.56 1.29
C VAL A 652 9.71 -18.34 1.21
N LEU A 653 10.46 -19.32 1.70
CA LEU A 653 11.91 -19.32 1.79
C LEU A 653 12.53 -20.12 0.63
N ALA A 654 13.75 -19.75 0.25
CA ALA A 654 14.53 -20.45 -0.75
C ALA A 654 14.90 -21.89 -0.33
N ALA A 655 15.01 -22.15 0.97
CA ALA A 655 15.31 -23.46 1.55
C ALA A 655 14.55 -23.65 2.87
N ALA A 656 14.35 -24.91 3.26
CA ALA A 656 13.78 -25.24 4.56
C ALA A 656 14.75 -24.86 5.68
N LEU A 657 14.21 -24.54 6.87
CA LEU A 657 15.00 -24.19 8.03
C LEU A 657 15.80 -25.39 8.54
N SER A 658 17.01 -25.13 9.02
CA SER A 658 17.90 -26.17 9.55
C SER A 658 17.50 -26.65 10.95
N GLN A 659 16.69 -25.86 11.67
CA GLN A 659 16.27 -26.11 13.05
C GLN A 659 14.79 -25.76 13.26
N THR A 660 14.19 -26.36 14.27
CA THR A 660 12.80 -26.10 14.66
C THR A 660 12.68 -24.82 15.46
N PHE A 661 11.76 -23.96 15.03
CA PHE A 661 11.40 -22.74 15.73
C PHE A 661 9.96 -22.85 16.27
N PRO A 662 9.76 -22.68 17.59
CA PRO A 662 8.42 -22.74 18.18
C PRO A 662 7.56 -21.53 17.77
N VAL A 663 6.25 -21.64 18.02
CA VAL A 663 5.31 -20.50 17.90
C VAL A 663 5.81 -19.29 18.71
N GLY A 664 5.60 -18.09 18.19
CA GLY A 664 6.07 -16.85 18.80
C GLY A 664 7.55 -16.53 18.54
N SER A 665 8.28 -17.38 17.80
CA SER A 665 9.62 -17.03 17.33
C SER A 665 9.57 -15.76 16.48
N VAL A 666 10.54 -14.86 16.71
CA VAL A 666 10.60 -13.55 16.06
C VAL A 666 11.16 -13.73 14.65
N VAL A 667 10.45 -13.18 13.66
CA VAL A 667 10.86 -13.16 12.25
C VAL A 667 11.09 -11.72 11.85
N SER A 668 12.29 -11.37 11.42
CA SER A 668 12.69 -9.98 11.16
C SER A 668 13.31 -9.84 9.79
N SER A 669 12.88 -8.84 9.03
CA SER A 669 13.53 -8.44 7.78
C SER A 669 14.89 -7.82 8.09
N ILE A 670 15.91 -8.18 7.31
CA ILE A 670 17.27 -7.68 7.48
C ILE A 670 17.53 -6.52 6.53
N GLN A 671 18.08 -5.43 7.05
CA GLN A 671 18.77 -4.42 6.26
C GLN A 671 20.26 -4.79 6.17
N ASN A 672 20.76 -4.96 4.95
CA ASN A 672 22.18 -5.24 4.71
C ASN A 672 22.95 -3.93 4.57
N LEU A 673 24.02 -3.76 5.35
CA LEU A 673 24.94 -2.63 5.32
C LEU A 673 26.19 -2.91 4.48
N GLY A 674 26.35 -4.15 3.99
CA GLY A 674 27.51 -4.60 3.23
C GLY A 674 28.76 -4.74 4.07
N ASP A 675 29.92 -4.84 3.40
CA ASP A 675 31.20 -4.94 4.08
C ASP A 675 31.59 -3.62 4.73
N MET A 676 31.92 -3.67 6.02
CA MET A 676 32.24 -2.49 6.82
C MET A 676 33.72 -2.46 7.14
N GLN A 677 34.41 -1.44 6.61
CA GLN A 677 35.82 -1.17 6.84
C GLN A 677 36.10 0.32 6.64
N ALA A 678 36.95 0.89 7.51
CA ALA A 678 37.54 2.19 7.28
C ALA A 678 38.48 2.14 6.08
N ARG A 679 38.31 3.09 5.16
CA ARG A 679 39.09 3.12 3.90
C ARG A 679 39.27 4.53 3.39
N VAL A 680 40.23 4.69 2.49
CA VAL A 680 40.48 5.94 1.77
C VAL A 680 40.02 5.79 0.32
N SER A 681 39.40 6.82 -0.23
CA SER A 681 39.09 6.91 -1.67
C SER A 681 40.35 7.15 -2.49
N ALA A 682 40.19 7.21 -3.81
CA ALA A 682 41.28 7.57 -4.70
C ALA A 682 41.82 8.98 -4.37
N VAL A 683 43.14 9.09 -4.27
CA VAL A 683 43.84 10.35 -4.03
C VAL A 683 44.01 11.13 -5.34
N ARG A 684 43.85 12.46 -5.27
CA ARG A 684 43.94 13.37 -6.42
C ARG A 684 44.85 14.53 -6.08
N ASP A 685 45.85 14.76 -6.90
CA ASP A 685 46.70 15.95 -6.84
C ASP A 685 46.20 17.02 -7.82
N MET A 686 46.32 18.30 -7.47
CA MET A 686 45.79 19.42 -8.26
C MET A 686 46.69 20.64 -8.23
N THR A 687 46.74 21.37 -9.35
CA THR A 687 47.62 22.56 -9.51
C THR A 687 47.20 23.76 -8.67
N SER A 688 45.93 23.81 -8.24
CA SER A 688 45.40 24.90 -7.40
C SER A 688 44.13 24.47 -6.67
N TRP A 689 44.06 24.75 -5.36
CA TRP A 689 42.82 24.64 -4.59
C TRP A 689 41.94 25.89 -4.73
N ASN A 690 40.81 25.76 -5.45
CA ASN A 690 39.87 26.87 -5.70
C ASN A 690 38.64 26.87 -4.77
N ASN A 691 38.75 26.21 -3.60
CA ASN A 691 37.63 26.03 -2.67
C ASN A 691 36.39 25.35 -3.29
N ASN A 692 36.61 24.44 -4.24
CA ASN A 692 35.55 23.67 -4.90
C ASN A 692 35.64 22.20 -4.45
N TRP A 693 34.64 21.77 -3.69
CA TRP A 693 34.54 20.39 -3.18
C TRP A 693 33.77 19.45 -4.12
N ASP A 694 33.10 19.98 -5.13
CA ASP A 694 32.23 19.17 -5.99
C ASP A 694 32.95 18.80 -7.30
N LEU A 695 33.91 19.61 -7.74
CA LEU A 695 34.72 19.37 -8.94
C LEU A 695 36.21 19.56 -8.64
N ASP A 696 37.01 18.55 -9.03
CA ASP A 696 38.46 18.60 -8.92
C ASP A 696 39.07 19.55 -9.97
N GLY A 697 40.20 20.17 -9.62
CA GLY A 697 40.97 21.03 -10.52
C GLY A 697 41.83 20.27 -11.53
N ALA A 698 42.62 21.00 -12.31
CA ALA A 698 43.61 20.38 -13.20
C ALA A 698 44.67 19.60 -12.40
N PRO A 699 45.10 18.42 -12.88
CA PRO A 699 46.05 17.57 -12.16
C PRO A 699 47.42 18.24 -12.01
N ALA A 700 48.06 18.08 -10.85
CA ALA A 700 49.39 18.63 -10.61
C ALA A 700 50.47 17.85 -11.35
N THR A 701 51.66 18.47 -11.52
CA THR A 701 52.84 17.73 -12.01
C THR A 701 53.52 16.96 -10.87
N ALA A 702 53.46 17.50 -9.64
CA ALA A 702 53.82 16.77 -8.42
C ALA A 702 52.71 15.77 -8.09
N SER A 703 53.08 14.58 -7.62
CA SER A 703 52.10 13.54 -7.28
C SER A 703 52.51 12.80 -6.01
N MET A 704 51.51 12.25 -5.35
CA MET A 704 51.66 11.48 -4.11
C MET A 704 51.71 9.99 -4.42
N ASN A 705 52.77 9.29 -3.99
CA ASN A 705 52.93 7.86 -4.20
C ASN A 705 52.15 7.05 -3.14
N VAL A 706 50.83 7.06 -3.28
CA VAL A 706 49.92 6.30 -2.39
C VAL A 706 49.86 4.80 -2.73
N VAL A 707 50.55 4.37 -3.78
CA VAL A 707 50.66 2.95 -4.16
C VAL A 707 51.66 2.25 -3.24
N ASP A 708 52.87 2.80 -3.11
CA ASP A 708 53.90 2.24 -2.23
C ASP A 708 53.71 2.67 -0.77
N TYR A 709 53.11 3.83 -0.53
CA TYR A 709 52.88 4.42 0.78
C TYR A 709 51.43 4.85 0.94
N PRO A 710 50.49 3.90 1.13
CA PRO A 710 49.07 4.22 1.25
C PRO A 710 48.79 5.07 2.50
N ILE A 711 47.74 5.90 2.41
CA ILE A 711 47.22 6.64 3.56
C ILE A 711 46.57 5.63 4.51
N GLU A 712 47.05 5.58 5.74
CA GLU A 712 46.60 4.62 6.76
C GLU A 712 45.40 5.17 7.52
N VAL A 713 44.38 4.35 7.71
CA VAL A 713 43.17 4.64 8.52
C VAL A 713 42.85 3.43 9.38
N VAL A 714 42.11 3.62 10.47
CA VAL A 714 41.61 2.53 11.33
C VAL A 714 40.13 2.74 11.66
N ASN A 715 39.42 1.65 11.93
CA ASN A 715 37.97 1.62 12.08
C ASN A 715 37.45 2.54 13.20
N ASN A 716 38.14 2.58 14.34
CA ASN A 716 37.71 3.35 15.51
C ASN A 716 37.97 4.87 15.46
N THR A 717 38.77 5.37 14.50
CA THR A 717 39.09 6.81 14.39
C THR A 717 38.70 7.44 13.06
N ALA A 718 38.55 6.65 12.01
CA ALA A 718 38.13 7.14 10.72
C ALA A 718 36.73 7.76 10.80
N ILE A 719 36.57 8.90 10.12
CA ILE A 719 35.29 9.57 9.91
C ILE A 719 35.00 9.59 8.42
N ASN A 720 33.73 9.59 8.05
CA ASN A 720 33.34 10.01 6.71
C ASN A 720 33.73 11.48 6.60
N GLU A 721 34.69 11.84 5.75
CA GLU A 721 35.12 13.24 5.51
C GLU A 721 35.88 13.40 4.19
N ASP A 722 35.73 14.57 3.58
CA ASP A 722 36.51 15.00 2.41
C ASP A 722 37.67 15.88 2.90
N TRP A 723 38.90 15.49 2.57
CA TRP A 723 40.13 16.14 3.02
C TRP A 723 40.86 16.81 1.85
N VAL A 724 41.50 17.95 2.15
CA VAL A 724 42.44 18.61 1.25
C VAL A 724 43.71 19.03 2.01
N LEU A 725 44.87 18.67 1.46
CA LEU A 725 46.17 19.20 1.86
C LEU A 725 46.50 20.35 0.91
N ILE A 726 46.66 21.58 1.41
CA ILE A 726 46.93 22.77 0.60
C ILE A 726 48.35 23.24 0.89
N PHE A 727 49.22 23.20 -0.12
CA PHE A 727 50.62 23.56 0.01
C PHE A 727 50.80 25.07 0.19
N THR A 728 51.50 25.45 1.26
CA THR A 728 51.85 26.83 1.60
C THR A 728 53.32 27.16 1.28
N SER A 729 54.12 26.13 1.03
CA SER A 729 55.48 26.19 0.48
C SER A 729 55.72 24.92 -0.36
N SER A 730 56.95 24.73 -0.85
CA SER A 730 57.34 23.48 -1.53
C SER A 730 57.39 22.25 -0.62
N THR A 731 57.32 22.44 0.70
CA THR A 731 57.41 21.35 1.68
C THR A 731 56.36 21.43 2.78
N ALA A 732 55.69 22.56 2.99
CA ALA A 732 54.70 22.74 4.05
C ALA A 732 53.27 22.82 3.47
N TYR A 733 52.30 22.27 4.19
CA TYR A 733 50.88 22.31 3.82
C TYR A 733 49.97 22.43 5.04
N ARG A 734 48.72 22.84 4.80
CA ARG A 734 47.62 22.77 5.78
C ARG A 734 46.67 21.66 5.40
N CYS A 735 46.21 20.88 6.38
CA CYS A 735 45.16 19.88 6.19
C CYS A 735 43.82 20.44 6.59
N VAL A 736 42.87 20.43 5.67
CA VAL A 736 41.53 20.99 5.83
C VAL A 736 40.51 19.90 5.50
N GLY A 737 39.59 19.62 6.41
CA GLY A 737 38.38 18.83 6.14
C GLY A 737 37.25 19.73 5.65
N ARG A 738 36.39 19.22 4.76
CA ARG A 738 35.26 19.98 4.18
C ARG A 738 34.38 20.58 5.26
N ARG A 739 34.10 19.84 6.33
CA ARG A 739 33.18 20.28 7.40
C ARG A 739 33.91 20.77 8.64
N ILE A 740 35.02 20.13 8.99
CA ILE A 740 35.75 20.44 10.23
C ILE A 740 36.83 21.51 10.06
N GLY A 741 37.05 22.01 8.84
CA GLY A 741 38.02 23.06 8.57
C GLY A 741 39.46 22.59 8.76
N GLN A 742 40.37 23.54 9.03
CA GLN A 742 41.79 23.23 9.19
C GLN A 742 42.03 22.46 10.50
N VAL A 743 42.45 21.20 10.40
CA VAL A 743 42.70 20.34 11.56
C VAL A 743 44.15 20.34 12.02
N ALA A 744 45.09 20.55 11.09
CA ALA A 744 46.52 20.56 11.39
C ALA A 744 47.31 21.19 10.23
N THR A 745 48.58 21.48 10.49
CA THR A 745 49.60 21.80 9.49
C THR A 745 50.65 20.71 9.48
N GLY A 746 51.17 20.37 8.31
CA GLY A 746 52.17 19.32 8.13
C GLY A 746 53.26 19.75 7.16
N ASP A 747 54.22 18.85 6.97
CA ASP A 747 55.28 18.98 6.00
C ASP A 747 55.52 17.65 5.27
N THR A 748 56.31 17.69 4.19
CA THR A 748 56.65 16.52 3.38
C THR A 748 57.84 15.71 3.92
N VAL A 749 58.42 16.11 5.06
CA VAL A 749 59.65 15.54 5.63
C VAL A 749 59.33 14.63 6.82
N ASN A 750 58.26 14.93 7.56
CA ASN A 750 57.79 14.16 8.70
C ASN A 750 56.49 13.41 8.39
N ASP A 751 56.25 12.31 9.11
CA ASP A 751 54.96 11.63 9.06
C ASP A 751 53.87 12.57 9.57
N PHE A 752 52.74 12.60 8.88
CA PHE A 752 51.61 13.47 9.19
C PHE A 752 50.44 12.66 9.75
N ALA A 753 50.11 12.91 11.02
CA ALA A 753 49.09 12.19 11.77
C ALA A 753 48.20 13.18 12.56
N PRO A 754 47.24 13.86 11.90
CA PRO A 754 46.40 14.85 12.55
C PRO A 754 45.52 14.21 13.62
N ILE A 755 45.62 14.69 14.86
CA ILE A 755 44.90 14.12 16.02
C ILE A 755 43.43 14.53 15.99
N ASN A 756 42.55 13.55 16.13
CA ASN A 756 41.15 13.77 16.40
C ASN A 756 40.96 14.06 17.91
N PRO A 757 40.48 15.25 18.29
CA PRO A 757 40.32 15.62 19.70
C PRO A 757 39.32 14.74 20.47
N LEU A 758 38.40 14.07 19.77
CA LEU A 758 37.41 13.18 20.37
C LEU A 758 37.98 11.80 20.69
N THR A 759 38.88 11.28 19.86
CA THR A 759 39.47 9.94 20.05
C THR A 759 40.83 9.98 20.72
N GLN A 760 41.48 11.15 20.73
CA GLN A 760 42.89 11.33 21.10
C GLN A 760 43.84 10.45 20.27
N ALA A 761 43.41 10.10 19.06
CA ALA A 761 44.17 9.31 18.09
C ALA A 761 44.08 9.95 16.70
N PRO A 762 44.99 9.65 15.77
CA PRO A 762 44.98 10.24 14.44
C PRO A 762 43.71 9.91 13.64
N TYR A 763 43.21 10.86 12.86
CA TYR A 763 42.17 10.59 11.85
C TYR A 763 42.66 9.61 10.78
N PHE A 764 43.91 9.81 10.35
CA PHE A 764 44.64 9.02 9.38
C PHE A 764 46.14 9.29 9.57
N ILE A 765 46.99 8.48 8.96
CA ILE A 765 48.45 8.67 8.96
C ILE A 765 48.94 8.69 7.51
N ILE A 766 49.73 9.70 7.19
CA ILE A 766 50.43 9.84 5.93
C ILE A 766 51.92 9.72 6.20
N ARG A 767 52.58 8.73 5.60
CA ARG A 767 54.03 8.57 5.71
C ARG A 767 54.75 9.62 4.88
N ASN A 768 55.87 10.16 5.39
CA ASN A 768 56.65 11.18 4.68
C ASN A 768 57.06 10.72 3.26
N GLN A 769 57.34 9.43 3.06
CA GLN A 769 57.76 8.88 1.78
C GLN A 769 56.65 8.88 0.72
N ALA A 770 55.40 9.10 1.12
CA ALA A 770 54.28 9.23 0.17
C ALA A 770 54.38 10.51 -0.65
N PHE A 771 55.07 11.55 -0.17
CA PHE A 771 55.20 12.81 -0.89
C PHE A 771 56.26 12.72 -1.99
N GLY A 772 55.84 12.90 -3.24
CA GLY A 772 56.75 13.19 -4.35
C GLY A 772 57.42 14.56 -4.20
N GLY A 773 58.41 14.83 -5.05
CA GLY A 773 59.04 16.15 -5.12
C GLY A 773 58.31 17.13 -6.05
N GLY A 774 58.64 18.42 -5.95
CA GLY A 774 58.22 19.44 -6.92
C GLY A 774 56.93 20.20 -6.59
N TRP A 775 56.45 20.14 -5.34
CA TRP A 775 55.26 20.87 -4.91
C TRP A 775 55.45 22.39 -4.97
N ASN A 776 54.38 23.10 -5.33
CA ASN A 776 54.31 24.56 -5.37
C ASN A 776 53.24 25.10 -4.43
N VAL A 777 53.38 26.37 -4.05
CA VAL A 777 52.35 27.07 -3.25
C VAL A 777 51.03 27.08 -4.00
N GLY A 778 49.96 26.68 -3.33
CA GLY A 778 48.60 26.62 -3.88
C GLY A 778 48.20 25.27 -4.45
N GLU A 779 49.18 24.41 -4.80
CA GLU A 779 48.90 23.01 -5.16
C GLU A 779 48.24 22.28 -3.99
N ALA A 780 47.48 21.24 -4.30
CA ALA A 780 46.76 20.51 -3.27
C ALA A 780 46.61 19.01 -3.56
N VAL A 781 46.38 18.25 -2.49
CA VAL A 781 46.05 16.82 -2.54
C VAL A 781 44.70 16.61 -1.89
N ARG A 782 43.75 16.01 -2.61
CA ARG A 782 42.41 15.71 -2.14
C ARG A 782 42.20 14.20 -2.03
N PHE A 783 41.54 13.79 -0.95
CA PHE A 783 41.10 12.42 -0.73
C PHE A 783 39.90 12.41 0.21
N LYS A 784 39.18 11.30 0.27
CA LYS A 784 38.08 11.07 1.21
C LYS A 784 38.40 9.90 2.10
N THR A 785 38.05 10.00 3.38
CA THR A 785 38.02 8.86 4.29
C THR A 785 36.58 8.39 4.43
N TYR A 786 36.41 7.07 4.56
CA TYR A 786 35.16 6.43 4.93
C TYR A 786 35.32 5.75 6.28
N ALA A 787 34.35 5.91 7.16
CA ALA A 787 34.25 5.18 8.41
C ALA A 787 33.66 3.78 8.18
N SER A 788 33.95 2.85 9.09
CA SER A 788 33.31 1.54 9.18
C SER A 788 31.90 1.63 9.80
N ALA A 789 31.09 2.61 9.37
CA ALA A 789 29.78 2.91 9.92
C ALA A 789 28.83 3.44 8.85
N ASN A 790 27.60 2.93 8.84
CA ASN A 790 26.55 3.36 7.91
C ASN A 790 25.32 3.87 8.69
N PRO A 791 24.65 4.96 8.24
CA PRO A 791 23.43 5.43 8.87
C PRO A 791 22.27 4.45 8.61
N ILE A 792 21.40 4.29 9.60
CA ILE A 792 20.09 3.66 9.47
C ILE A 792 19.00 4.57 10.01
N MET A 793 17.80 4.49 9.45
CA MET A 793 16.63 5.25 9.89
C MET A 793 15.64 4.29 10.55
N MET A 794 15.44 4.45 11.86
CA MET A 794 14.45 3.72 12.63
C MET A 794 13.17 4.54 12.78
N LEU A 795 12.05 3.84 12.76
CA LEU A 795 10.71 4.40 12.87
C LEU A 795 9.98 3.66 13.98
N ARG A 796 9.30 4.42 14.84
CA ARG A 796 8.37 3.89 15.84
C ARG A 796 7.02 4.56 15.64
N THR A 797 5.98 3.77 15.48
CA THR A 797 4.61 4.26 15.33
C THR A 797 3.78 3.79 16.49
N VAL A 798 3.08 4.72 17.13
CA VAL A 798 2.18 4.48 18.25
C VAL A 798 0.77 4.74 17.76
N GLN A 799 -0.08 3.71 17.75
CA GLN A 799 -1.49 3.83 17.42
C GLN A 799 -2.28 4.42 18.61
N SER A 800 -3.32 5.19 18.29
CA SER A 800 -4.26 5.71 19.28
C SER A 800 -4.99 4.56 19.98
N GLY A 801 -4.93 4.55 21.30
CA GLY A 801 -5.64 3.59 22.12
C GLY A 801 -5.29 3.69 23.59
N HIS A 802 -5.83 2.77 24.38
CA HIS A 802 -5.52 2.66 25.80
C HIS A 802 -4.81 1.32 26.02
N SER A 803 -3.49 1.33 26.07
CA SER A 803 -2.69 0.20 26.55
C SER A 803 -2.09 0.57 27.91
N GLN A 804 -2.22 -0.31 28.90
CA GLN A 804 -1.47 -0.23 30.15
C GLN A 804 -0.45 -1.37 30.16
N ILE A 805 0.75 -1.08 29.68
CA ILE A 805 1.89 -1.97 29.84
C ILE A 805 2.90 -1.33 30.79
N THR A 806 3.40 -2.12 31.75
CA THR A 806 4.33 -1.62 32.77
C THR A 806 5.77 -1.52 32.23
N THR A 807 6.09 -2.32 31.22
CA THR A 807 7.40 -2.34 30.56
C THR A 807 7.22 -2.70 29.09
N ASP A 808 7.71 -1.83 28.21
CA ASP A 808 7.90 -2.14 26.79
C ASP A 808 9.38 -2.22 26.45
N ARG A 809 9.75 -3.12 25.54
CA ARG A 809 11.11 -3.22 25.04
C ARG A 809 11.12 -3.71 23.61
N ALA A 810 12.01 -3.14 22.82
CA ALA A 810 12.38 -3.66 21.53
C ALA A 810 13.90 -3.63 21.39
N VAL A 811 14.45 -4.58 20.64
CA VAL A 811 15.90 -4.77 20.54
C VAL A 811 16.32 -4.67 19.08
N LEU A 812 17.18 -3.70 18.78
CA LEU A 812 17.92 -3.63 17.53
C LEU A 812 19.17 -4.49 17.65
N SER A 813 19.36 -5.41 16.73
CA SER A 813 20.57 -6.23 16.64
C SER A 813 21.42 -5.79 15.46
N PHE A 814 22.73 -5.63 15.70
CA PHE A 814 23.76 -5.47 14.68
C PHE A 814 24.68 -6.68 14.67
N ARG A 815 24.90 -7.27 13.49
CA ARG A 815 25.69 -8.47 13.30
C ARG A 815 26.49 -8.39 12.00
N GLY A 816 27.49 -9.25 11.89
CA GLY A 816 28.27 -9.48 10.67
C GLY A 816 29.17 -10.68 10.89
N ASN A 817 29.92 -11.05 9.86
CA ASN A 817 30.90 -12.13 9.93
C ASN A 817 32.31 -11.55 9.95
N GLU A 818 33.19 -12.16 10.73
CA GLU A 818 34.61 -11.85 10.67
C GLU A 818 35.20 -12.35 9.34
N SER A 819 36.05 -11.53 8.71
CA SER A 819 36.71 -11.82 7.44
C SER A 819 37.81 -12.88 7.52
#